data_AF-A0A9D8IQT3-F1
#
_entry.id   AF-A0A9D8IQT3-F1
#
_cell.length_a   1.000
_cell.length_b   1.000
_cell.length_c   1.000
_cell.angle_alpha   90.00
_cell.angle_beta   90.00
_cell.angle_gamma   90.00
#
_symmetry.space_group_name_H-M   'P 1'
#
loop_
_entity.id
_entity.type
_entity.pdbx_description
1 polymer ?
#
loop_
_entity_poly.entity_id
_entity_poly.type
_entity_poly.pdbx_seq_one_letter_code
_entity_poly.pdbx_strand_id
1 'polypeptide(L)'
;MSFENHSDRASSRRRSIVAAIVAPLLALVAVASGRQDAAPPAAPPAAPEAPTAPAQGDPATPPATPPTTPPDAPAAPVHAEVIEGPVNPYTFVPTDPASGDAAQFRAMLEDLGQDAIEWYQHVQTLSNPFFEGRAPGSRGSELTHDYVEFWLKKAGLEAAFPAAGTGAAGAQSSDASIDANAAPWTSHRQEWILPGGAIEVTAANLKCGDAELVRGKDYQVMGSSGEGSVSAPLAFAGYAIEEGRDGYTSFSEGADFAGRVVILLRYEPLNDEGKSQWAERRFSEHSPLVRKIGAVSRRNPAGIILVNPPGAVDGRSGLESTDSSAFGPMLGVPFMQMSQDAASSLLAKADPQGRDLMALRKAADAGTVPSFHLRDDVTIDMMTEVEESGTKASNVGGVLRGRGSLADEWVVVGAHLDHVGMGQFGSMPNFRGQLHPGADDNASGTGAMLVLARRMSEWAKSDSAPADMRSFLFLGFDAEESGLQGSREYTRRPTLAIESINAMVNLDMVGRLRNDELTVAGVGTAEGFLDLVRPTFLASGLKVHADPSGRGPSDHASFYSAGIPVLFIFTGSHGDYHRPSDMGHTVNPAGAVKVISLTEALVKQLATEPKKLTFTKAERTAGRDRGYGRVRLGITPGLVEDGETGVKVEAVSEGTSAAEGGLMPGDVLIAWNGTAVENTAGMLDMLRSHEPGDKAMLRVKRGSDTIELEVTLKASTQQRPQ
;
A
#
# COMPACT_ATOMS: atom_id res chain seq x y z
N MET A 1 3.38 -57.74 -35.98
CA MET A 1 2.12 -56.97 -35.83
C MET A 1 1.73 -57.06 -34.36
N SER A 2 2.33 -56.42 -33.36
CA SER A 2 2.97 -55.10 -33.20
C SER A 2 2.05 -53.94 -33.55
N PHE A 3 1.42 -53.34 -32.53
CA PHE A 3 1.42 -51.89 -32.30
C PHE A 3 1.27 -51.61 -30.79
N GLU A 4 2.24 -50.87 -30.25
CA GLU A 4 2.46 -50.50 -28.85
C GLU A 4 1.86 -49.13 -28.49
N ASN A 5 1.49 -49.01 -27.21
CA ASN A 5 1.53 -47.88 -26.28
C ASN A 5 1.87 -46.46 -26.77
N HIS A 6 0.97 -45.50 -26.47
CA HIS A 6 1.29 -44.08 -26.25
C HIS A 6 0.45 -43.49 -25.10
N SER A 7 0.89 -43.70 -23.85
CA SER A 7 0.53 -42.79 -22.73
C SER A 7 1.56 -42.70 -21.60
N ASP A 8 2.71 -43.38 -21.71
CA ASP A 8 3.66 -43.52 -20.58
C ASP A 8 5.01 -42.78 -20.78
N ARG A 9 5.01 -41.63 -21.46
CA ARG A 9 6.24 -40.84 -21.71
C ARG A 9 6.39 -39.52 -20.96
N ALA A 10 5.40 -39.09 -20.17
CA ALA A 10 5.50 -37.85 -19.39
C ALA A 10 5.92 -38.06 -17.91
N SER A 11 5.78 -39.27 -17.37
CA SER A 11 6.09 -39.57 -15.96
C SER A 11 7.55 -40.00 -15.71
N SER A 12 8.27 -40.50 -16.72
CA SER A 12 9.66 -40.97 -16.55
C SER A 12 10.74 -39.88 -16.70
N ARG A 13 10.45 -38.75 -17.38
CA ARG A 13 11.41 -37.62 -17.47
C ARG A 13 11.48 -36.74 -16.22
N ARG A 14 10.46 -36.75 -15.36
CA ARG A 14 10.49 -36.00 -14.08
C ARG A 14 11.23 -36.73 -12.94
N ARG A 15 11.50 -38.03 -13.06
CA ARG A 15 12.30 -38.79 -12.06
C ARG A 15 13.80 -38.87 -12.37
N SER A 16 14.24 -38.56 -13.58
CA SER A 16 15.69 -38.57 -13.94
C SER A 16 16.41 -37.23 -13.77
N ILE A 17 15.72 -36.10 -13.58
CA ILE A 17 16.38 -34.80 -13.36
C ILE A 17 16.65 -34.54 -11.86
N VAL A 18 15.85 -35.13 -10.97
CA VAL A 18 16.06 -35.05 -9.51
C VAL A 18 17.30 -35.85 -9.05
N ALA A 19 17.74 -36.86 -9.82
CA ALA A 19 18.93 -37.65 -9.51
C ALA A 19 20.25 -37.10 -10.08
N ALA A 20 20.22 -36.06 -10.95
CA ALA A 20 21.42 -35.51 -11.58
C ALA A 20 21.93 -34.19 -10.97
N ILE A 21 21.18 -33.59 -10.03
CA ILE A 21 21.57 -32.31 -9.39
C ILE A 21 22.00 -32.49 -7.92
N VAL A 22 21.70 -33.63 -7.28
CA VAL A 22 22.05 -33.87 -5.86
C VAL A 22 23.47 -34.44 -5.66
N ALA A 23 24.16 -34.83 -6.73
CA ALA A 23 25.48 -35.49 -6.64
C ALA A 23 26.74 -34.57 -6.58
N PRO A 24 26.78 -33.30 -7.04
CA PRO A 24 28.00 -32.49 -6.91
C PRO A 24 28.09 -31.56 -5.69
N LEU A 25 27.02 -31.35 -4.90
CA LEU A 25 27.08 -30.40 -3.78
C LEU A 25 27.64 -30.99 -2.47
N LEU A 26 27.84 -32.31 -2.41
CA LEU A 26 28.43 -33.01 -1.25
C LEU A 26 29.97 -33.10 -1.30
N ALA A 27 30.62 -32.56 -2.32
CA ALA A 27 32.08 -32.66 -2.50
C ALA A 27 32.87 -31.38 -2.14
N LEU A 28 32.23 -30.24 -1.82
CA LEU A 28 32.96 -28.99 -1.51
C LEU A 28 33.02 -28.62 -0.01
N VAL A 29 32.59 -29.51 0.88
CA VAL A 29 32.70 -29.30 2.35
C VAL A 29 33.80 -30.17 2.99
N ALA A 30 34.51 -31.00 2.21
CA ALA A 30 35.50 -31.96 2.73
C ALA A 30 36.97 -31.50 2.67
N VAL A 31 37.29 -30.24 2.32
CA VAL A 31 38.68 -29.72 2.37
C VAL A 31 38.75 -28.33 3.01
N ALA A 32 38.35 -28.23 4.29
CA ALA A 32 38.73 -27.10 5.14
C ALA A 32 38.71 -27.42 6.65
N SER A 33 38.82 -28.70 7.03
CA SER A 33 38.85 -29.09 8.45
C SER A 33 39.85 -30.23 8.68
N GLY A 34 41.13 -29.87 8.72
CA GLY A 34 42.16 -30.63 9.42
C GLY A 34 42.30 -30.07 10.83
N ARG A 35 41.83 -30.82 11.83
CA ARG A 35 42.14 -30.60 13.25
C ARG A 35 43.40 -31.37 13.63
N GLN A 36 44.20 -30.78 14.53
CA GLN A 36 44.85 -31.51 15.62
C GLN A 36 44.54 -30.80 16.95
N ASP A 37 43.80 -31.55 17.80
CA ASP A 37 43.80 -31.70 19.26
C ASP A 37 44.02 -30.54 20.24
N ALA A 38 43.00 -30.31 21.09
CA ALA A 38 43.12 -30.22 22.56
C ALA A 38 41.73 -30.41 23.24
N ALA A 39 41.71 -31.10 24.38
CA ALA A 39 40.54 -31.62 25.11
C ALA A 39 39.71 -30.57 25.90
N PRO A 40 38.44 -30.86 26.26
CA PRO A 40 37.56 -29.93 26.97
C PRO A 40 37.57 -30.11 28.50
N PRO A 41 37.34 -29.06 29.31
CA PRO A 41 37.01 -29.23 30.72
C PRO A 41 35.51 -29.43 30.96
N ALA A 42 35.23 -30.19 32.01
CA ALA A 42 33.94 -30.76 32.39
C ALA A 42 32.95 -29.77 33.05
N ALA A 43 31.68 -30.18 33.05
CA ALA A 43 30.52 -29.49 33.60
C ALA A 43 30.57 -29.33 35.14
N PRO A 44 30.00 -28.25 35.71
CA PRO A 44 29.83 -28.13 37.16
C PRO A 44 28.55 -28.84 37.66
N PRO A 45 28.56 -29.36 38.91
CA PRO A 45 27.47 -30.16 39.46
C PRO A 45 26.38 -29.33 40.17
N ALA A 46 25.24 -29.98 40.37
CA ALA A 46 24.03 -29.47 41.03
C ALA A 46 24.24 -29.05 42.50
N ALA A 47 23.52 -28.01 42.92
CA ALA A 47 23.49 -27.51 44.30
C ALA A 47 22.47 -28.27 45.17
N PRO A 48 22.78 -28.55 46.46
CA PRO A 48 21.86 -29.16 47.40
C PRO A 48 21.06 -28.14 48.25
N GLU A 49 19.98 -28.63 48.87
CA GLU A 49 19.05 -27.92 49.75
C GLU A 49 19.65 -27.31 51.02
N ALA A 50 18.96 -26.31 51.54
CA ALA A 50 19.28 -25.50 52.72
C ALA A 50 19.09 -26.22 54.07
N PRO A 51 19.76 -25.72 55.13
CA PRO A 51 19.12 -25.60 56.44
C PRO A 51 19.30 -24.23 57.11
N THR A 52 18.46 -24.01 58.12
CA THR A 52 18.06 -22.77 58.82
C THR A 52 18.95 -22.27 59.98
N ALA A 53 19.03 -20.92 60.13
CA ALA A 53 19.13 -20.04 61.33
C ALA A 53 20.38 -20.11 62.27
N PRO A 54 20.68 -19.12 63.18
CA PRO A 54 19.97 -17.87 63.57
C PRO A 54 20.86 -16.58 63.70
N ALA A 55 20.29 -15.55 64.33
CA ALA A 55 20.59 -14.09 64.37
C ALA A 55 21.86 -13.55 65.08
N GLN A 56 22.12 -12.23 64.86
CA GLN A 56 22.89 -11.19 65.60
C GLN A 56 24.02 -10.55 64.75
N GLY A 57 24.24 -9.23 64.67
CA GLY A 57 23.66 -8.02 65.24
C GLY A 57 24.32 -6.78 64.58
N ASP A 58 23.68 -5.61 64.69
CA ASP A 58 24.17 -4.30 64.20
C ASP A 58 25.44 -3.79 64.92
N PRO A 59 26.15 -2.81 64.31
CA PRO A 59 26.07 -1.47 64.88
C PRO A 59 25.94 -0.31 63.85
N ALA A 60 25.16 0.70 64.25
CA ALA A 60 24.95 2.04 63.67
C ALA A 60 26.25 2.88 63.53
N THR A 61 26.41 3.99 62.79
CA THR A 61 25.61 5.17 62.33
C THR A 61 26.52 5.98 61.33
N PRO A 62 26.19 7.10 60.61
CA PRO A 62 25.21 8.17 60.86
C PRO A 62 24.32 8.59 59.65
N PRO A 63 23.32 9.48 59.83
CA PRO A 63 22.25 9.70 58.86
C PRO A 63 22.61 10.73 57.80
N ALA A 64 22.27 10.44 56.54
CA ALA A 64 22.20 11.42 55.47
C ALA A 64 20.75 11.92 55.32
N THR A 65 20.62 13.24 55.31
CA THR A 65 19.38 14.02 55.18
C THR A 65 18.59 13.60 53.93
N PRO A 66 17.28 13.34 54.02
CA PRO A 66 16.47 13.07 52.84
C PRO A 66 16.27 14.37 52.03
N PRO A 67 16.37 14.32 50.69
CA PRO A 67 15.94 15.46 49.87
C PRO A 67 14.43 15.64 50.04
N THR A 68 14.04 16.84 50.45
CA THR A 68 12.66 17.28 50.57
C THR A 68 11.99 17.30 49.20
N THR A 69 11.06 16.39 48.98
CA THR A 69 10.08 16.44 47.89
C THR A 69 9.22 17.70 48.06
N PRO A 70 9.00 18.52 47.01
CA PRO A 70 7.92 19.51 47.05
C PRO A 70 6.56 18.79 47.12
N PRO A 71 5.58 19.33 47.84
CA PRO A 71 4.25 18.71 47.95
C PRO A 71 3.47 18.85 46.63
N ASP A 72 2.80 17.76 46.28
CA ASP A 72 1.64 17.63 45.40
C ASP A 72 1.25 18.88 44.61
N ALA A 73 1.71 18.96 43.36
CA ALA A 73 0.89 19.57 42.33
C ALA A 73 -0.25 18.58 42.04
N PRO A 74 -1.52 18.93 42.27
CA PRO A 74 -2.62 18.04 41.90
C PRO A 74 -2.53 17.83 40.38
N ALA A 75 -2.49 16.56 39.95
CA ALA A 75 -2.75 16.24 38.55
C ALA A 75 -4.07 16.91 38.17
N ALA A 76 -4.04 17.73 37.11
CA ALA A 76 -5.23 18.42 36.64
C ALA A 76 -6.36 17.40 36.45
N PRO A 77 -7.60 17.67 36.91
CA PRO A 77 -8.70 16.75 36.71
C PRO A 77 -8.94 16.63 35.19
N VAL A 78 -8.62 15.46 34.63
CA VAL A 78 -9.03 15.12 33.26
C VAL A 78 -10.52 14.82 33.34
N HIS A 79 -11.33 15.80 32.96
CA HIS A 79 -12.77 15.61 32.80
C HIS A 79 -13.02 14.91 31.46
N ALA A 80 -13.80 13.82 31.47
CA ALA A 80 -14.30 13.22 30.24
C ALA A 80 -15.18 14.23 29.49
N GLU A 81 -14.98 14.35 28.19
CA GLU A 81 -15.69 15.32 27.35
C GLU A 81 -15.99 14.70 25.99
N VAL A 82 -17.14 15.03 25.40
CA VAL A 82 -17.48 14.67 24.02
C VAL A 82 -17.55 15.96 23.22
N ILE A 83 -16.63 16.10 22.26
CA ILE A 83 -16.51 17.26 21.38
C ILE A 83 -17.14 16.87 20.04
N GLU A 84 -18.28 17.46 19.71
CA GLU A 84 -19.05 17.13 18.52
C GLU A 84 -18.69 18.00 17.32
N GLY A 85 -18.63 17.39 16.15
CA GLY A 85 -18.50 18.09 14.88
C GLY A 85 -17.48 17.46 13.95
N PRO A 86 -17.38 17.95 12.71
CA PRO A 86 -16.43 17.44 11.74
C PRO A 86 -14.99 17.68 12.22
N VAL A 87 -14.18 16.63 12.23
CA VAL A 87 -12.75 16.70 12.57
C VAL A 87 -11.97 16.46 11.28
N ASN A 88 -10.98 17.28 10.98
CA ASN A 88 -10.05 16.94 9.90
C ASN A 88 -8.94 16.05 10.49
N PRO A 89 -8.96 14.73 10.21
CA PRO A 89 -8.03 13.77 10.82
C PRO A 89 -6.57 14.10 10.53
N TYR A 90 -6.28 14.69 9.36
CA TYR A 90 -4.92 15.00 8.91
C TYR A 90 -4.32 16.26 9.54
N THR A 91 -5.16 17.12 10.12
CA THR A 91 -4.71 18.34 10.81
C THR A 91 -4.74 18.19 12.32
N PHE A 92 -5.30 17.10 12.82
CA PHE A 92 -5.35 16.82 14.24
C PHE A 92 -3.97 16.35 14.71
N VAL A 93 -3.27 17.23 15.43
CA VAL A 93 -1.95 16.97 16.01
C VAL A 93 -1.98 17.34 17.49
N PRO A 94 -2.17 16.37 18.39
CA PRO A 94 -2.19 16.63 19.83
C PRO A 94 -0.78 16.90 20.39
N THR A 95 -0.68 17.67 21.48
CA THR A 95 0.58 18.07 22.13
C THR A 95 1.32 16.89 22.78
N ASP A 96 2.66 16.93 22.77
CA ASP A 96 3.58 15.80 22.97
C ASP A 96 3.89 15.48 24.47
N PRO A 97 3.79 14.21 24.93
CA PRO A 97 4.35 13.78 26.22
C PRO A 97 5.66 12.99 26.07
N ALA A 98 6.61 13.30 26.96
CA ALA A 98 8.03 12.97 26.91
C ALA A 98 8.43 11.51 27.29
N SER A 99 9.63 11.16 26.80
CA SER A 99 10.39 9.91 26.91
C SER A 99 10.86 9.52 28.33
N GLY A 100 10.94 8.21 28.62
CA GLY A 100 11.48 7.64 29.87
C GLY A 100 12.50 6.49 29.68
N ASP A 101 13.13 6.05 30.77
CA ASP A 101 14.21 5.02 30.83
C ASP A 101 13.68 3.56 30.74
N ALA A 102 14.49 2.63 30.22
CA ALA A 102 14.08 1.26 29.88
C ALA A 102 13.71 0.38 31.10
N ALA A 103 14.37 0.57 32.25
CA ALA A 103 14.01 -0.14 33.49
C ALA A 103 12.65 0.35 34.04
N GLN A 104 12.38 1.65 33.90
CA GLN A 104 11.11 2.27 34.25
C GLN A 104 10.00 1.82 33.30
N PHE A 105 10.32 1.60 32.02
CA PHE A 105 9.36 1.14 31.02
C PHE A 105 8.84 -0.27 31.30
N ARG A 106 9.69 -1.20 31.74
CA ARG A 106 9.24 -2.54 32.14
C ARG A 106 8.31 -2.50 33.34
N ALA A 107 8.70 -1.79 34.40
CA ALA A 107 7.86 -1.62 35.58
C ALA A 107 6.52 -0.95 35.22
N MET A 108 6.55 0.06 34.34
CA MET A 108 5.34 0.69 33.81
C MET A 108 4.43 -0.31 33.09
N LEU A 109 4.96 -1.17 32.20
CA LEU A 109 4.14 -2.17 31.52
C LEU A 109 3.54 -3.20 32.51
N GLU A 110 4.31 -3.62 33.52
CA GLU A 110 3.84 -4.52 34.57
C GLU A 110 2.72 -3.85 35.41
N ASP A 111 2.85 -2.56 35.74
CA ASP A 111 1.85 -1.78 36.45
C ASP A 111 0.57 -1.54 35.61
N LEU A 112 0.71 -1.38 34.29
CA LEU A 112 -0.43 -1.25 33.37
C LEU A 112 -1.19 -2.56 33.15
N GLY A 113 -0.60 -3.69 33.55
CA GLY A 113 -1.23 -5.01 33.53
C GLY A 113 -1.05 -5.79 32.22
N GLN A 114 -1.68 -6.97 32.19
CA GLN A 114 -1.47 -7.98 31.15
C GLN A 114 -1.82 -7.49 29.74
N ASP A 115 -2.89 -6.70 29.58
CA ASP A 115 -3.30 -6.22 28.26
C ASP A 115 -2.30 -5.24 27.66
N ALA A 116 -1.66 -4.39 28.48
CA ALA A 116 -0.61 -3.48 28.02
C ALA A 116 0.60 -4.26 27.51
N ILE A 117 0.99 -5.30 28.26
CA ILE A 117 2.10 -6.18 27.90
C ILE A 117 1.78 -6.93 26.60
N GLU A 118 0.61 -7.55 26.50
CA GLU A 118 0.19 -8.32 25.32
C GLU A 118 0.07 -7.43 24.08
N TRP A 119 -0.61 -6.28 24.21
CA TRP A 119 -0.72 -5.31 23.11
C TRP A 119 0.66 -4.85 22.64
N TYR A 120 1.53 -4.46 23.56
CA TYR A 120 2.88 -3.99 23.21
C TYR A 120 3.69 -5.12 22.55
N GLN A 121 3.56 -6.36 23.01
CA GLN A 121 4.20 -7.51 22.35
C GLN A 121 3.70 -7.71 20.91
N HIS A 122 2.41 -7.54 20.64
CA HIS A 122 1.88 -7.58 19.26
C HIS A 122 2.50 -6.49 18.41
N VAL A 123 2.51 -5.24 18.89
CA VAL A 123 3.12 -4.10 18.17
C VAL A 123 4.59 -4.36 17.87
N GLN A 124 5.37 -4.73 18.89
CA GLN A 124 6.80 -5.01 18.74
C GLN A 124 7.09 -6.17 17.78
N THR A 125 6.21 -7.17 17.73
CA THR A 125 6.37 -8.33 16.83
C THR A 125 6.08 -7.93 15.40
N LEU A 126 4.92 -7.34 15.16
CA LEU A 126 4.47 -6.96 13.83
C LEU A 126 5.37 -5.88 13.23
N SER A 127 5.79 -4.89 14.02
CA SER A 127 6.72 -3.83 13.61
C SER A 127 8.19 -4.25 13.65
N ASN A 128 8.50 -5.54 13.84
CA ASN A 128 9.87 -6.01 13.85
C ASN A 128 10.45 -5.99 12.42
N PRO A 129 11.72 -5.60 12.21
CA PRO A 129 12.38 -5.73 10.90
C PRO A 129 12.28 -7.12 10.26
N PHE A 130 12.12 -8.17 11.06
CA PHE A 130 11.86 -9.53 10.55
C PHE A 130 10.57 -9.65 9.71
N PHE A 131 9.59 -8.79 9.93
CA PHE A 131 8.33 -8.68 9.17
C PHE A 131 8.43 -7.71 7.99
N GLU A 132 9.62 -7.17 7.69
CA GLU A 132 9.93 -6.46 6.43
C GLU A 132 8.98 -5.29 6.08
N GLY A 133 8.34 -4.70 7.08
CA GLY A 133 7.37 -3.60 6.89
C GLY A 133 6.08 -4.02 6.17
N ARG A 134 5.83 -5.32 6.05
CA ARG A 134 4.50 -5.91 5.72
C ARG A 134 3.85 -5.38 4.43
N ALA A 135 4.63 -5.05 3.41
CA ALA A 135 4.05 -4.72 2.10
C ALA A 135 3.24 -5.90 1.55
N PRO A 136 2.09 -5.67 0.89
CA PRO A 136 1.28 -6.75 0.31
C PRO A 136 2.11 -7.68 -0.58
N GLY A 137 1.88 -8.99 -0.45
CA GLY A 137 2.61 -10.06 -1.14
C GLY A 137 4.10 -10.21 -0.82
N SER A 138 4.63 -9.43 0.13
CA SER A 138 5.97 -9.67 0.67
C SER A 138 5.98 -10.88 1.61
N ARG A 139 7.19 -11.40 1.90
CA ARG A 139 7.38 -12.41 2.96
C ARG A 139 6.87 -11.91 4.32
N GLY A 140 7.07 -10.62 4.60
CA GLY A 140 6.58 -9.95 5.79
C GLY A 140 5.06 -9.94 5.95
N SER A 141 4.33 -9.70 4.85
CA SER A 141 2.87 -9.78 4.82
C SER A 141 2.39 -11.21 5.09
N GLU A 142 2.98 -12.22 4.44
CA GLU A 142 2.61 -13.63 4.69
C GLU A 142 2.84 -14.07 6.15
N LEU A 143 3.96 -13.66 6.76
CA LEU A 143 4.21 -13.88 8.18
C LEU A 143 3.18 -13.18 9.08
N THR A 144 2.71 -12.01 8.67
CA THR A 144 1.66 -11.29 9.37
C THR A 144 0.35 -12.06 9.33
N HIS A 145 0.01 -12.64 8.17
CA HIS A 145 -1.17 -13.49 8.03
C HIS A 145 -1.11 -14.71 8.96
N ASP A 146 0.03 -15.41 8.96
CA ASP A 146 0.28 -16.56 9.86
C ASP A 146 0.13 -16.15 11.34
N TYR A 147 0.71 -15.00 11.71
CA TYR A 147 0.70 -14.49 13.07
C TYR A 147 -0.72 -14.16 13.54
N VAL A 148 -1.48 -13.38 12.76
CA VAL A 148 -2.85 -12.98 13.10
C VAL A 148 -3.75 -14.21 13.16
N GLU A 149 -3.66 -15.11 12.18
CA GLU A 149 -4.41 -16.37 12.17
C GLU A 149 -4.13 -17.20 13.42
N PHE A 150 -2.87 -17.31 13.84
CA PHE A 150 -2.49 -18.01 15.08
C PHE A 150 -3.19 -17.40 16.30
N TRP A 151 -3.22 -16.08 16.44
CA TRP A 151 -3.82 -15.42 17.60
C TRP A 151 -5.35 -15.48 17.61
N LEU A 152 -5.99 -15.40 16.44
CA LEU A 152 -7.43 -15.63 16.32
C LEU A 152 -7.80 -17.06 16.74
N LYS A 153 -7.05 -18.07 16.28
CA LYS A 153 -7.23 -19.47 16.72
C LYS A 153 -6.97 -19.65 18.21
N LYS A 154 -5.94 -18.99 18.75
CA LYS A 154 -5.59 -19.05 20.17
C LYS A 154 -6.69 -18.41 21.05
N ALA A 155 -7.36 -17.38 20.56
CA ALA A 155 -8.56 -16.82 21.17
C ALA A 155 -9.78 -17.76 21.06
N GLY A 156 -9.70 -18.85 20.29
CA GLY A 156 -10.75 -19.85 20.10
C GLY A 156 -11.82 -19.42 19.09
N LEU A 157 -11.47 -18.55 18.15
CA LEU A 157 -12.37 -18.10 17.09
C LEU A 157 -12.47 -19.12 15.96
N GLU A 158 -13.64 -19.23 15.36
CA GLU A 158 -13.91 -20.04 14.17
C GLU A 158 -13.34 -19.37 12.91
N ALA A 159 -13.16 -20.17 11.86
CA ALA A 159 -12.85 -19.68 10.52
C ALA A 159 -13.97 -18.75 9.99
N ALA A 160 -13.59 -17.75 9.20
CA ALA A 160 -14.50 -16.72 8.69
C ALA A 160 -14.80 -16.83 7.18
N PHE A 161 -14.08 -17.71 6.47
CA PHE A 161 -14.10 -17.81 5.01
C PHE A 161 -14.21 -19.25 4.52
N PRO A 162 -14.78 -19.48 3.32
CA PRO A 162 -14.71 -20.79 2.66
C PRO A 162 -13.25 -21.17 2.32
N ALA A 163 -13.02 -22.43 1.98
CA ALA A 163 -11.71 -22.88 1.53
C ALA A 163 -11.27 -22.15 0.25
N ALA A 164 -9.96 -21.96 0.10
CA ALA A 164 -9.38 -21.39 -1.11
C ALA A 164 -9.82 -22.17 -2.36
N GLY A 165 -10.30 -21.47 -3.38
CA GLY A 165 -10.73 -22.06 -4.65
C GLY A 165 -12.12 -22.71 -4.66
N THR A 166 -12.89 -22.72 -3.56
CA THR A 166 -14.22 -23.36 -3.52
C THR A 166 -15.41 -22.40 -3.69
N GLY A 167 -15.18 -21.12 -3.98
CA GLY A 167 -16.22 -20.23 -4.53
C GLY A 167 -16.40 -18.88 -3.82
N ALA A 168 -15.92 -17.83 -4.49
CA ALA A 168 -16.58 -16.52 -4.59
C ALA A 168 -16.26 -15.81 -5.93
N ALA A 169 -15.64 -16.52 -6.89
CA ALA A 169 -15.63 -16.11 -8.29
C ALA A 169 -16.99 -16.51 -8.90
N GLY A 170 -18.05 -15.73 -8.62
CA GLY A 170 -19.34 -15.98 -9.30
C GLY A 170 -20.61 -15.37 -8.71
N ALA A 171 -20.64 -14.88 -7.46
CA ALA A 171 -21.85 -14.28 -6.91
C ALA A 171 -21.88 -12.75 -7.11
N GLN A 172 -21.87 -12.30 -8.36
CA GLN A 172 -22.42 -10.98 -8.70
C GLN A 172 -23.94 -11.11 -8.85
N SER A 173 -24.65 -11.20 -7.72
CA SER A 173 -26.08 -10.93 -7.73
C SER A 173 -26.45 -10.29 -6.41
N SER A 174 -26.90 -9.05 -6.47
CA SER A 174 -27.50 -8.27 -5.38
C SER A 174 -28.83 -8.86 -4.86
N ASP A 175 -29.11 -10.13 -5.14
CA ASP A 175 -30.41 -10.78 -4.90
C ASP A 175 -30.28 -12.25 -4.46
N ALA A 176 -29.07 -12.70 -4.12
CA ALA A 176 -28.87 -13.99 -3.47
C ALA A 176 -28.44 -13.75 -2.03
N SER A 177 -29.31 -14.04 -1.08
CA SER A 177 -28.90 -14.32 0.29
C SER A 177 -27.81 -15.39 0.21
N ILE A 178 -26.54 -15.01 0.40
CA ILE A 178 -25.50 -15.99 0.67
C ILE A 178 -25.89 -16.61 2.00
N ASP A 179 -26.51 -17.78 1.93
CA ASP A 179 -26.76 -18.59 3.11
C ASP A 179 -25.38 -18.86 3.72
N ALA A 180 -25.12 -18.30 4.91
CA ALA A 180 -23.89 -18.55 5.65
C ALA A 180 -23.67 -20.05 5.93
N ASN A 181 -24.67 -20.91 5.64
CA ASN A 181 -24.59 -22.36 5.69
C ASN A 181 -24.28 -23.05 4.34
N ALA A 182 -24.23 -22.36 3.20
CA ALA A 182 -24.09 -22.99 1.88
C ALA A 182 -22.65 -23.43 1.53
N ALA A 183 -21.63 -22.82 2.14
CA ALA A 183 -20.25 -23.30 2.10
C ALA A 183 -19.65 -23.22 3.51
N PRO A 184 -19.13 -24.32 4.08
CA PRO A 184 -18.58 -24.28 5.43
C PRO A 184 -17.38 -23.34 5.48
N TRP A 185 -17.38 -22.41 6.45
CA TRP A 185 -16.21 -21.60 6.73
C TRP A 185 -15.11 -22.49 7.30
N THR A 186 -14.06 -22.70 6.52
CA THR A 186 -12.94 -23.60 6.84
C THR A 186 -11.58 -22.91 6.75
N SER A 187 -11.56 -21.65 6.32
CA SER A 187 -10.36 -20.83 6.21
C SER A 187 -10.47 -19.57 7.09
N HIS A 188 -9.37 -19.21 7.74
CA HIS A 188 -9.22 -17.87 8.32
C HIS A 188 -8.78 -16.84 7.28
N ARG A 189 -8.54 -17.24 6.04
CA ARG A 189 -8.02 -16.38 4.98
C ARG A 189 -8.99 -16.21 3.83
N GLN A 190 -9.18 -14.96 3.42
CA GLN A 190 -9.76 -14.59 2.14
C GLN A 190 -8.63 -14.16 1.22
N GLU A 191 -8.19 -15.07 0.36
CA GLU A 191 -7.07 -14.84 -0.56
C GLU A 191 -7.57 -14.28 -1.90
N TRP A 192 -6.87 -13.30 -2.44
CA TRP A 192 -7.06 -12.81 -3.81
C TRP A 192 -5.73 -12.37 -4.43
N ILE A 193 -5.79 -12.04 -5.73
CA ILE A 193 -4.68 -11.48 -6.47
C ILE A 193 -4.95 -9.99 -6.65
N LEU A 194 -4.13 -9.15 -6.03
CA LEU A 194 -4.14 -7.70 -6.19
C LEU A 194 -3.53 -7.37 -7.57
N PRO A 195 -4.27 -6.71 -8.49
CA PRO A 195 -3.70 -6.25 -9.76
C PRO A 195 -2.65 -5.16 -9.51
N GLY A 196 -1.71 -4.93 -10.44
CA GLY A 196 -0.62 -3.95 -10.25
C GLY A 196 0.71 -4.55 -9.78
N GLY A 197 0.87 -5.88 -9.81
CA GLY A 197 2.07 -6.55 -9.31
C GLY A 197 3.25 -6.56 -10.29
N ALA A 198 4.34 -7.26 -9.95
CA ALA A 198 5.56 -7.25 -10.75
C ALA A 198 5.32 -7.84 -12.15
N ILE A 199 5.94 -7.24 -13.17
CA ILE A 199 5.89 -7.79 -14.53
C ILE A 199 6.81 -9.00 -14.61
N GLU A 200 6.22 -10.18 -14.81
CA GLU A 200 6.94 -11.39 -15.14
C GLU A 200 7.16 -11.47 -16.65
N VAL A 201 8.41 -11.56 -17.09
CA VAL A 201 8.75 -11.73 -18.50
C VAL A 201 8.74 -13.22 -18.83
N THR A 202 7.65 -13.70 -19.39
CA THR A 202 7.44 -15.11 -19.75
C THR A 202 8.22 -15.50 -21.02
N ALA A 203 8.34 -14.57 -21.98
CA ALA A 203 9.23 -14.69 -23.13
C ALA A 203 9.76 -13.34 -23.60
N ALA A 204 10.97 -13.32 -24.16
CA ALA A 204 11.50 -12.15 -24.83
C ALA A 204 12.57 -12.52 -25.86
N ASN A 205 12.63 -11.80 -26.97
CA ASN A 205 13.65 -11.96 -28.01
C ASN A 205 14.06 -10.60 -28.58
N LEU A 206 15.35 -10.43 -28.89
CA LEU A 206 15.85 -9.28 -29.63
C LEU A 206 16.90 -9.75 -30.66
N LYS A 207 16.66 -9.48 -31.95
CA LYS A 207 17.57 -9.82 -33.05
C LYS A 207 17.84 -8.62 -33.96
N CYS A 208 19.10 -8.44 -34.34
CA CYS A 208 19.52 -7.47 -35.34
C CYS A 208 19.97 -8.22 -36.60
N GLY A 209 19.10 -8.28 -37.62
CA GLY A 209 19.30 -9.20 -38.75
C GLY A 209 19.45 -10.64 -38.25
N ASP A 210 20.49 -11.35 -38.67
CA ASP A 210 20.75 -12.73 -38.25
C ASP A 210 21.37 -12.85 -36.83
N ALA A 211 21.74 -11.73 -36.20
CA ALA A 211 22.41 -11.74 -34.89
C ALA A 211 21.40 -11.70 -33.74
N GLU A 212 21.32 -12.80 -33.00
CA GLU A 212 20.52 -12.90 -31.77
C GLU A 212 21.27 -12.34 -30.56
N LEU A 213 20.62 -11.44 -29.82
CA LEU A 213 21.16 -10.80 -28.63
C LEU A 213 20.80 -11.61 -27.38
N VAL A 214 21.64 -11.56 -26.35
CA VAL A 214 21.46 -12.33 -25.11
C VAL A 214 20.80 -11.47 -24.03
N ARG A 215 19.61 -11.87 -23.55
CA ARG A 215 18.93 -11.21 -22.42
C ARG A 215 19.80 -11.23 -21.15
N GLY A 216 19.80 -10.13 -20.40
CA GLY A 216 20.61 -9.94 -19.19
C GLY A 216 22.07 -9.56 -19.46
N LYS A 217 22.52 -9.62 -20.71
CA LYS A 217 23.86 -9.20 -21.14
C LYS A 217 23.80 -8.07 -22.16
N ASP A 218 23.11 -8.31 -23.27
CA ASP A 218 23.02 -7.41 -24.41
C ASP A 218 21.74 -6.56 -24.36
N TYR A 219 20.67 -7.08 -23.75
CA TYR A 219 19.43 -6.34 -23.52
C TYR A 219 18.66 -6.83 -22.29
N GLN A 220 17.71 -6.02 -21.80
CA GLN A 220 16.75 -6.39 -20.77
C GLN A 220 15.36 -5.82 -21.09
N VAL A 221 14.30 -6.56 -20.78
CA VAL A 221 12.91 -6.06 -20.85
C VAL A 221 12.63 -5.12 -19.67
N MET A 222 12.10 -3.95 -19.98
CA MET A 222 11.79 -2.91 -18.98
C MET A 222 10.49 -3.25 -18.24
N GLY A 223 10.40 -2.87 -16.96
CA GLY A 223 9.23 -3.13 -16.11
C GLY A 223 7.94 -2.39 -16.47
N SER A 224 7.95 -1.58 -17.53
CA SER A 224 6.74 -0.96 -18.11
C SER A 224 6.50 -1.44 -19.54
N SER A 225 7.19 -2.49 -20.00
CA SER A 225 7.03 -3.02 -21.36
C SER A 225 5.64 -3.59 -21.57
N GLY A 226 5.07 -3.33 -22.75
CA GLY A 226 3.93 -4.07 -23.24
C GLY A 226 4.31 -5.45 -23.77
N GLU A 227 3.28 -6.23 -24.08
CA GLU A 227 3.40 -7.41 -24.93
C GLU A 227 3.38 -7.03 -26.42
N GLY A 228 4.04 -7.84 -27.24
CA GLY A 228 4.00 -7.66 -28.68
C GLY A 228 5.20 -8.26 -29.39
N SER A 229 5.09 -8.33 -30.72
CA SER A 229 6.17 -8.75 -31.60
C SER A 229 6.22 -7.81 -32.80
N VAL A 230 7.40 -7.28 -33.08
CA VAL A 230 7.63 -6.34 -34.18
C VAL A 230 8.93 -6.68 -34.90
N SER A 231 8.89 -6.65 -36.23
CA SER A 231 10.06 -6.61 -37.10
C SER A 231 10.00 -5.32 -37.90
N ALA A 232 10.86 -4.35 -37.58
CA ALA A 232 10.74 -3.00 -38.11
C ALA A 232 12.09 -2.29 -38.25
N PRO A 233 12.20 -1.30 -39.15
CA PRO A 233 13.35 -0.41 -39.21
C PRO A 233 13.37 0.53 -38.00
N LEU A 234 14.49 1.21 -37.81
CA LEU A 234 14.76 1.99 -36.61
C LEU A 234 14.56 3.49 -36.81
N ALA A 235 14.36 4.21 -35.72
CA ALA A 235 14.51 5.66 -35.62
C ALA A 235 15.37 6.01 -34.41
N PHE A 236 16.13 7.10 -34.48
CA PHE A 236 16.89 7.62 -33.35
C PHE A 236 16.27 8.92 -32.86
N ALA A 237 15.95 8.99 -31.56
CA ALA A 237 15.25 10.11 -30.94
C ALA A 237 16.11 10.91 -29.95
N GLY A 238 17.44 10.78 -30.00
CA GLY A 238 18.34 11.49 -29.08
C GLY A 238 17.97 11.23 -27.63
N TYR A 239 17.86 12.28 -26.80
CA TYR A 239 17.43 12.18 -25.40
C TYR A 239 15.90 12.14 -25.21
N ALA A 240 15.12 12.14 -26.30
CA ALA A 240 13.65 12.15 -26.29
C ALA A 240 13.05 13.27 -25.42
N ILE A 241 13.65 14.46 -25.46
CA ILE A 241 13.21 15.64 -24.71
C ILE A 241 12.32 16.48 -25.63
N GLU A 242 11.05 16.64 -25.25
CA GLU A 242 10.10 17.44 -26.03
C GLU A 242 10.41 18.92 -25.93
N GLU A 243 10.59 19.42 -24.71
CA GLU A 243 10.97 20.79 -24.41
C GLU A 243 12.08 20.79 -23.35
N GLY A 244 13.23 21.35 -23.70
CA GLY A 244 14.42 21.46 -22.87
C GLY A 244 14.91 22.91 -22.75
N ARG A 245 16.06 23.08 -22.09
CA ARG A 245 16.67 24.40 -21.91
C ARG A 245 17.12 25.00 -23.24
N ASP A 246 17.11 26.34 -23.31
CA ASP A 246 17.61 27.10 -24.46
C ASP A 246 16.97 26.68 -25.80
N GLY A 247 15.71 26.23 -25.76
CA GLY A 247 14.97 25.77 -26.93
C GLY A 247 15.36 24.38 -27.42
N TYR A 248 16.11 23.61 -26.63
CA TYR A 248 16.47 22.24 -26.97
C TYR A 248 15.23 21.37 -27.16
N THR A 249 15.16 20.66 -28.29
CA THR A 249 14.19 19.60 -28.51
C THR A 249 14.84 18.43 -29.25
N SER A 250 14.44 17.22 -28.89
CA SER A 250 14.84 16.00 -29.57
C SER A 250 13.98 15.69 -30.79
N PHE A 251 12.89 16.43 -31.03
CA PHE A 251 11.93 16.10 -32.08
C PHE A 251 11.84 17.21 -33.12
N SER A 252 11.80 16.83 -34.39
CA SER A 252 11.36 17.73 -35.46
C SER A 252 9.86 18.00 -35.34
N GLU A 253 9.42 19.12 -35.91
CA GLU A 253 7.99 19.40 -36.05
C GLU A 253 7.30 18.27 -36.82
N GLY A 254 6.21 17.73 -36.25
CA GLY A 254 5.46 16.61 -36.84
C GLY A 254 6.16 15.24 -36.77
N ALA A 255 7.18 15.06 -35.93
CA ALA A 255 7.85 13.76 -35.78
C ALA A 255 6.87 12.61 -35.47
N ASP A 256 6.94 11.55 -36.28
CA ASP A 256 6.14 10.33 -36.15
C ASP A 256 7.05 9.09 -36.38
N PHE A 257 6.80 8.05 -35.60
CA PHE A 257 7.56 6.80 -35.57
C PHE A 257 6.70 5.58 -35.92
N ALA A 258 5.53 5.80 -36.52
CA ALA A 258 4.67 4.73 -37.02
C ALA A 258 5.46 3.67 -37.79
N GLY A 259 5.35 2.41 -37.35
CA GLY A 259 6.02 1.26 -37.97
C GLY A 259 7.54 1.18 -37.72
N ARG A 260 8.10 1.94 -36.76
CA ARG A 260 9.53 1.92 -36.42
C ARG A 260 9.78 1.63 -34.95
N VAL A 261 10.91 0.98 -34.67
CA VAL A 261 11.44 0.85 -33.31
C VAL A 261 12.33 2.06 -32.99
N VAL A 262 12.05 2.75 -31.88
CA VAL A 262 12.72 4.01 -31.52
C VAL A 262 13.83 3.76 -30.52
N ILE A 263 15.07 4.12 -30.88
CA ILE A 263 16.22 4.14 -29.97
C ILE A 263 16.33 5.52 -29.34
N LEU A 264 16.38 5.57 -28.00
CA LEU A 264 16.59 6.81 -27.24
C LEU A 264 17.68 6.67 -26.18
N LEU A 265 18.35 7.79 -25.91
CA LEU A 265 19.36 7.93 -24.87
C LEU A 265 18.72 8.25 -23.52
N ARG A 266 19.23 7.61 -22.48
CA ARG A 266 18.93 7.96 -21.10
C ARG A 266 19.55 9.30 -20.72
N TYR A 267 18.99 9.95 -19.70
CA TYR A 267 19.45 11.23 -19.14
C TYR A 267 19.18 12.42 -20.06
N GLU A 268 20.13 13.32 -20.21
CA GLU A 268 19.99 14.62 -20.89
C GLU A 268 21.34 15.01 -21.49
N PRO A 269 21.43 16.11 -22.27
CA PRO A 269 22.68 16.55 -22.86
C PRO A 269 23.85 16.60 -21.86
N LEU A 270 24.95 15.99 -22.26
CA LEU A 270 26.17 15.82 -21.48
C LEU A 270 27.32 16.62 -22.08
N ASN A 271 28.23 17.11 -21.24
CA ASN A 271 29.46 17.74 -21.68
C ASN A 271 30.53 16.70 -22.09
N ASP A 272 31.70 17.15 -22.54
CA ASP A 272 32.78 16.25 -22.99
C ASP A 272 33.30 15.35 -21.86
N GLU A 273 33.20 15.77 -20.59
CA GLU A 273 33.51 14.95 -19.42
C GLU A 273 32.38 13.99 -19.02
N GLY A 274 31.24 13.98 -19.73
CA GLY A 274 30.11 13.10 -19.45
C GLY A 274 29.23 13.53 -18.27
N LYS A 275 29.33 14.79 -17.84
CA LYS A 275 28.47 15.41 -16.82
C LYS A 275 27.29 16.12 -17.47
N SER A 276 26.20 16.31 -16.73
CA SER A 276 25.05 17.09 -17.21
C SER A 276 25.46 18.50 -17.62
N GLN A 277 24.97 18.97 -18.77
CA GLN A 277 25.06 20.38 -19.15
C GLN A 277 24.05 21.27 -18.41
N TRP A 278 23.03 20.68 -17.78
CA TRP A 278 21.88 21.41 -17.22
C TRP A 278 21.81 21.38 -15.68
N ALA A 279 22.64 20.58 -15.02
CA ALA A 279 22.68 20.50 -13.57
C ALA A 279 24.12 20.43 -13.04
N GLU A 280 24.38 21.13 -11.94
CA GLU A 280 25.73 21.21 -11.35
C GLU A 280 26.11 19.95 -10.54
N ARG A 281 25.12 19.21 -10.03
CA ARG A 281 25.33 18.14 -9.04
C ARG A 281 25.05 16.72 -9.55
N ARG A 282 24.00 16.54 -10.36
CA ARG A 282 23.60 15.25 -10.99
C ARG A 282 22.91 15.54 -12.33
N PHE A 283 21.64 15.18 -12.49
CA PHE A 283 20.83 15.47 -13.67
C PHE A 283 19.66 16.39 -13.32
N SER A 284 19.15 17.12 -14.31
CA SER A 284 18.02 18.02 -14.18
C SER A 284 16.67 17.27 -14.24
N GLU A 285 15.57 18.01 -14.16
CA GLU A 285 14.21 17.49 -14.28
C GLU A 285 13.85 16.91 -15.67
N HIS A 286 14.71 17.10 -16.68
CA HIS A 286 14.50 16.58 -18.04
C HIS A 286 15.08 15.16 -18.25
N SER A 287 15.88 14.68 -17.30
CA SER A 287 16.50 13.35 -17.31
C SER A 287 15.57 12.15 -17.01
N PRO A 288 14.51 12.25 -16.17
CA PRO A 288 13.63 11.12 -15.85
C PRO A 288 12.98 10.45 -17.07
N LEU A 289 12.86 9.12 -17.03
CA LEU A 289 12.32 8.32 -18.14
C LEU A 289 10.83 8.57 -18.42
N VAL A 290 10.01 8.81 -17.40
CA VAL A 290 8.56 9.00 -17.52
C VAL A 290 8.21 10.04 -18.60
N ARG A 291 8.90 11.20 -18.57
CA ARG A 291 8.66 12.28 -19.54
C ARG A 291 9.07 11.88 -20.96
N LYS A 292 10.20 11.18 -21.10
CA LYS A 292 10.78 10.74 -22.38
C LYS A 292 9.90 9.70 -23.06
N ILE A 293 9.49 8.69 -22.29
CA ILE A 293 8.62 7.63 -22.77
C ILE A 293 7.27 8.22 -23.16
N GLY A 294 6.68 9.10 -22.34
CA GLY A 294 5.46 9.81 -22.74
C GLY A 294 5.60 10.58 -24.06
N ALA A 295 6.72 11.28 -24.26
CA ALA A 295 6.99 12.01 -25.49
C ALA A 295 7.14 11.08 -26.72
N VAL A 296 7.83 9.95 -26.57
CA VAL A 296 7.99 8.97 -27.66
C VAL A 296 6.68 8.24 -27.94
N SER A 297 5.93 7.80 -26.92
CA SER A 297 4.68 7.08 -27.08
C SER A 297 3.61 7.88 -27.82
N ARG A 298 3.55 9.21 -27.64
CA ARG A 298 2.65 10.10 -28.42
C ARG A 298 2.96 10.16 -29.93
N ARG A 299 4.09 9.61 -30.35
CA ARG A 299 4.58 9.62 -31.74
C ARG A 299 4.58 8.21 -32.35
N ASN A 300 3.65 7.35 -31.92
CA ASN A 300 3.32 6.04 -32.49
C ASN A 300 4.49 5.07 -32.75
N PRO A 301 5.42 4.86 -31.80
CA PRO A 301 6.48 3.86 -31.98
C PRO A 301 5.87 2.45 -32.12
N ALA A 302 6.50 1.57 -32.88
CA ALA A 302 6.16 0.14 -32.91
C ALA A 302 6.91 -0.67 -31.82
N GLY A 303 7.95 -0.08 -31.23
CA GLY A 303 8.72 -0.59 -30.10
C GLY A 303 9.72 0.46 -29.62
N ILE A 304 10.25 0.30 -28.41
CA ILE A 304 11.15 1.29 -27.80
C ILE A 304 12.41 0.60 -27.27
N ILE A 305 13.56 1.20 -27.56
CA ILE A 305 14.87 0.77 -27.06
C ILE A 305 15.53 1.92 -26.29
N LEU A 306 15.73 1.73 -24.99
CA LEU A 306 16.51 2.63 -24.15
C LEU A 306 18.00 2.26 -24.18
N VAL A 307 18.88 3.26 -24.28
CA VAL A 307 20.33 3.06 -24.20
C VAL A 307 20.92 4.07 -23.23
N ASN A 308 21.80 3.61 -22.33
CA ASN A 308 22.57 4.55 -21.51
C ASN A 308 23.61 5.26 -22.40
N PRO A 309 23.72 6.60 -22.38
CA PRO A 309 24.71 7.30 -23.19
C PRO A 309 26.14 6.91 -22.76
N PRO A 310 27.07 6.70 -23.70
CA PRO A 310 28.43 6.30 -23.38
C PRO A 310 29.19 7.45 -22.70
N GLY A 311 29.95 7.12 -21.65
CA GLY A 311 30.79 8.06 -20.90
C GLY A 311 30.08 8.90 -19.83
N ALA A 312 28.81 8.63 -19.49
CA ALA A 312 28.11 9.36 -18.44
C ALA A 312 28.67 9.07 -17.04
N VAL A 313 29.07 10.10 -16.28
CA VAL A 313 29.78 9.96 -14.99
C VAL A 313 28.83 9.75 -13.80
N ASP A 314 27.67 10.40 -13.80
CA ASP A 314 26.66 10.29 -12.72
C ASP A 314 25.52 9.33 -13.08
N GLY A 315 25.65 8.62 -14.20
CA GLY A 315 24.67 7.68 -14.71
C GLY A 315 24.75 6.31 -14.03
N ARG A 316 23.61 5.64 -13.96
CA ARG A 316 23.53 4.19 -13.72
C ARG A 316 24.32 3.43 -14.80
N SER A 317 25.07 2.43 -14.38
CA SER A 317 25.82 1.50 -15.24
C SER A 317 25.04 0.20 -15.47
N GLY A 318 25.21 -0.39 -16.65
CA GLY A 318 24.60 -1.69 -16.98
C GLY A 318 23.12 -1.63 -17.33
N LEU A 319 22.53 -2.81 -17.46
CA LEU A 319 21.10 -3.02 -17.70
C LEU A 319 20.34 -2.92 -16.36
N GLU A 320 19.15 -2.31 -16.39
CA GLU A 320 18.21 -2.29 -15.25
C GLU A 320 17.66 -3.69 -14.97
N SER A 321 17.03 -3.89 -13.82
CA SER A 321 16.15 -5.05 -13.63
C SER A 321 14.72 -4.73 -14.08
N THR A 322 13.96 -5.74 -14.47
CA THR A 322 12.54 -5.56 -14.83
C THR A 322 11.78 -4.95 -13.66
N ASP A 323 11.94 -5.48 -12.45
CA ASP A 323 11.24 -4.99 -11.24
C ASP A 323 11.58 -3.53 -10.89
N SER A 324 12.86 -3.15 -10.98
CA SER A 324 13.31 -1.79 -10.59
C SER A 324 13.07 -0.73 -11.67
N SER A 325 12.62 -1.15 -12.86
CA SER A 325 12.36 -0.29 -14.01
C SER A 325 10.88 -0.17 -14.35
N ALA A 326 9.98 -0.68 -13.51
CA ALA A 326 8.56 -0.41 -13.60
C ALA A 326 8.26 1.04 -13.17
N PHE A 327 7.66 1.81 -14.07
CA PHE A 327 7.20 3.17 -13.84
C PHE A 327 6.02 3.53 -14.73
N GLY A 328 5.03 4.24 -14.19
CA GLY A 328 3.84 4.60 -14.95
C GLY A 328 3.02 3.37 -15.41
N PRO A 329 2.04 3.56 -16.30
CA PRO A 329 1.26 2.45 -16.85
C PRO A 329 2.12 1.56 -17.79
N MET A 330 1.68 0.32 -18.01
CA MET A 330 2.24 -0.53 -19.05
C MET A 330 2.09 0.13 -20.42
N LEU A 331 3.13 0.05 -21.23
CA LEU A 331 3.10 0.51 -22.61
C LEU A 331 2.32 -0.46 -23.48
N GLY A 332 1.71 0.03 -24.56
CA GLY A 332 1.09 -0.82 -25.58
C GLY A 332 2.09 -1.43 -26.58
N VAL A 333 3.39 -1.31 -26.34
CA VAL A 333 4.45 -1.75 -27.25
C VAL A 333 5.63 -2.37 -26.48
N PRO A 334 6.41 -3.26 -27.13
CA PRO A 334 7.64 -3.78 -26.54
C PRO A 334 8.60 -2.67 -26.13
N PHE A 335 9.15 -2.75 -24.92
CA PHE A 335 10.12 -1.79 -24.37
C PHE A 335 11.31 -2.51 -23.72
N MET A 336 12.50 -2.32 -24.28
CA MET A 336 13.74 -2.92 -23.79
C MET A 336 14.82 -1.87 -23.55
N GLN A 337 15.74 -2.16 -22.64
CA GLN A 337 17.03 -1.48 -22.59
C GLN A 337 18.07 -2.33 -23.30
N MET A 338 18.93 -1.69 -24.10
CA MET A 338 20.06 -2.32 -24.78
C MET A 338 21.38 -1.87 -24.16
N SER A 339 22.37 -2.77 -24.12
CA SER A 339 23.73 -2.46 -23.70
C SER A 339 24.39 -1.47 -24.66
N GLN A 340 25.37 -0.70 -24.16
CA GLN A 340 26.09 0.27 -25.00
C GLN A 340 26.80 -0.39 -26.18
N ASP A 341 27.41 -1.55 -25.96
CA ASP A 341 28.15 -2.28 -27.00
C ASP A 341 27.23 -2.79 -28.11
N ALA A 342 26.08 -3.36 -27.74
CA ALA A 342 25.08 -3.82 -28.69
C ALA A 342 24.47 -2.64 -29.47
N ALA A 343 24.11 -1.55 -28.77
CA ALA A 343 23.57 -0.36 -29.40
C ALA A 343 24.58 0.31 -30.34
N SER A 344 25.85 0.40 -29.97
CA SER A 344 26.91 0.94 -30.80
C SER A 344 27.09 0.14 -32.10
N SER A 345 27.10 -1.19 -31.98
CA SER A 345 27.22 -2.10 -33.14
C SER A 345 26.01 -2.01 -34.08
N LEU A 346 24.81 -1.85 -33.52
CA LEU A 346 23.57 -1.68 -34.29
C LEU A 346 23.56 -0.33 -35.03
N LEU A 347 23.82 0.76 -34.30
CA LEU A 347 23.76 2.11 -34.85
C LEU A 347 24.80 2.36 -35.94
N ALA A 348 26.02 1.83 -35.79
CA ALA A 348 27.04 1.92 -36.83
C ALA A 348 26.62 1.30 -38.17
N LYS A 349 25.70 0.31 -38.16
CA LYS A 349 25.12 -0.29 -39.37
C LYS A 349 23.86 0.44 -39.84
N ALA A 350 23.00 0.85 -38.91
CA ALA A 350 21.70 1.43 -39.19
C ALA A 350 21.77 2.92 -39.56
N ASP A 351 22.77 3.65 -39.09
CA ASP A 351 22.92 5.08 -39.38
C ASP A 351 23.41 5.29 -40.83
N PRO A 352 22.72 6.13 -41.63
CA PRO A 352 23.12 6.40 -43.01
C PRO A 352 24.54 6.98 -43.16
N GLN A 353 25.08 7.61 -42.12
CA GLN A 353 26.42 8.19 -42.09
C GLN A 353 27.45 7.27 -41.40
N GLY A 354 27.04 6.07 -40.96
CA GLY A 354 27.89 5.11 -40.27
C GLY A 354 28.33 5.56 -38.87
N ARG A 355 27.58 6.47 -38.23
CA ARG A 355 27.89 6.96 -36.88
C ARG A 355 27.58 5.90 -35.83
N ASP A 356 28.48 5.76 -34.87
CA ASP A 356 28.29 4.90 -33.70
C ASP A 356 27.51 5.62 -32.58
N LEU A 357 27.29 4.92 -31.46
CA LEU A 357 26.55 5.45 -30.32
C LEU A 357 27.20 6.71 -29.73
N MET A 358 28.53 6.80 -29.71
CA MET A 358 29.24 7.98 -29.16
C MET A 358 29.08 9.19 -30.08
N ALA A 359 29.21 9.01 -31.39
CA ALA A 359 29.01 10.07 -32.36
C ALA A 359 27.56 10.60 -32.34
N LEU A 360 26.57 9.71 -32.23
CA LEU A 360 25.16 10.09 -32.11
C LEU A 360 24.85 10.77 -30.77
N ARG A 361 25.46 10.31 -29.67
CA ARG A 361 25.39 11.00 -28.37
C ARG A 361 25.91 12.44 -28.49
N LYS A 362 27.11 12.66 -29.04
CA LYS A 362 27.68 14.01 -29.21
C LYS A 362 26.80 14.92 -30.07
N ALA A 363 26.18 14.36 -31.11
CA ALA A 363 25.25 15.12 -31.94
C ALA A 363 23.98 15.52 -31.17
N ALA A 364 23.47 14.62 -30.33
CA ALA A 364 22.35 14.88 -29.42
C ALA A 364 22.72 15.87 -28.31
N ASP A 365 23.94 15.82 -27.75
CA ASP A 365 24.47 16.75 -26.76
C ASP A 365 24.52 18.19 -27.30
N ALA A 366 24.87 18.35 -28.58
CA ALA A 366 24.94 19.65 -29.25
C ALA A 366 23.57 20.19 -29.71
N GLY A 367 22.50 19.40 -29.60
CA GLY A 367 21.17 19.78 -30.12
C GLY A 367 21.13 19.93 -31.65
N THR A 368 22.10 19.37 -32.36
CA THR A 368 22.29 19.55 -33.81
C THR A 368 21.55 18.50 -34.64
N VAL A 369 21.00 17.47 -34.00
CA VAL A 369 20.29 16.37 -34.66
C VAL A 369 18.94 16.16 -33.96
N PRO A 370 17.83 16.68 -34.55
CA PRO A 370 16.50 16.24 -34.14
C PRO A 370 16.31 14.78 -34.52
N SER A 371 15.24 14.15 -34.00
CA SER A 371 14.92 12.76 -34.28
C SER A 371 14.87 12.46 -35.78
N PHE A 372 15.44 11.34 -36.19
CA PHE A 372 15.49 10.94 -37.60
C PHE A 372 15.32 9.44 -37.79
N HIS A 373 14.88 9.05 -38.98
CA HIS A 373 14.75 7.66 -39.38
C HIS A 373 16.12 7.10 -39.78
N LEU A 374 16.45 5.90 -39.29
CA LEU A 374 17.62 5.15 -39.70
C LEU A 374 17.33 4.42 -41.02
N ARG A 375 18.34 3.75 -41.58
CA ARG A 375 18.19 3.03 -42.86
C ARG A 375 17.05 2.00 -42.79
N ASP A 376 16.26 1.92 -43.85
CA ASP A 376 15.09 1.04 -43.92
C ASP A 376 15.44 -0.44 -44.17
N ASP A 377 16.65 -0.71 -44.68
CA ASP A 377 17.13 -2.08 -44.91
C ASP A 377 17.74 -2.73 -43.67
N VAL A 378 17.83 -2.00 -42.55
CA VAL A 378 18.28 -2.51 -41.26
C VAL A 378 17.09 -2.59 -40.32
N THR A 379 16.62 -3.81 -40.08
CA THR A 379 15.49 -4.09 -39.18
C THR A 379 15.96 -4.72 -37.87
N ILE A 380 15.13 -4.56 -36.84
CA ILE A 380 15.24 -5.27 -35.57
C ILE A 380 13.99 -6.11 -35.36
N ASP A 381 14.18 -7.38 -34.97
CA ASP A 381 13.08 -8.21 -34.48
C ASP A 381 13.06 -8.10 -32.96
N MET A 382 11.93 -7.66 -32.41
CA MET A 382 11.74 -7.39 -31.00
C MET A 382 10.44 -8.04 -30.56
N MET A 383 10.51 -8.91 -29.56
CA MET A 383 9.35 -9.60 -29.01
C MET A 383 9.39 -9.63 -27.49
N THR A 384 8.24 -9.36 -26.88
CA THR A 384 7.99 -9.45 -25.45
C THR A 384 6.67 -10.16 -25.20
N GLU A 385 6.69 -11.16 -24.32
CA GLU A 385 5.51 -11.68 -23.64
C GLU A 385 5.73 -11.40 -22.16
N VAL A 386 4.75 -10.73 -21.56
CA VAL A 386 4.79 -10.28 -20.18
C VAL A 386 3.47 -10.62 -19.52
N GLU A 387 3.54 -11.15 -18.31
CA GLU A 387 2.38 -11.36 -17.46
C GLU A 387 2.50 -10.42 -16.26
N GLU A 388 1.43 -9.69 -15.98
CA GLU A 388 1.32 -8.97 -14.72
C GLU A 388 1.07 -10.01 -13.63
N SER A 389 2.13 -10.40 -12.92
CA SER A 389 1.98 -11.27 -11.76
C SER A 389 1.34 -10.43 -10.67
N GLY A 390 0.02 -10.51 -10.52
CA GLY A 390 -0.65 -9.78 -9.46
C GLY A 390 -0.11 -10.20 -8.09
N THR A 391 -0.14 -9.28 -7.14
CA THR A 391 0.40 -9.48 -5.81
C THR A 391 -0.57 -10.31 -4.99
N LYS A 392 -0.13 -11.46 -4.45
CA LYS A 392 -0.97 -12.25 -3.54
C LYS A 392 -1.29 -11.40 -2.30
N ALA A 393 -2.57 -11.27 -1.99
CA ALA A 393 -3.06 -10.57 -0.81
C ALA A 393 -4.08 -11.43 -0.05
N SER A 394 -4.20 -11.22 1.26
CA SER A 394 -5.10 -12.01 2.10
C SER A 394 -5.65 -11.25 3.31
N ASN A 395 -6.96 -11.08 3.38
CA ASN A 395 -7.61 -10.69 4.62
C ASN A 395 -7.59 -11.89 5.58
N VAL A 396 -7.53 -11.63 6.87
CA VAL A 396 -7.49 -12.67 7.90
C VAL A 396 -8.63 -12.45 8.91
N GLY A 397 -9.51 -13.43 9.07
CA GLY A 397 -10.77 -13.28 9.78
C GLY A 397 -11.01 -14.38 10.81
N GLY A 398 -11.67 -14.03 11.92
CA GLY A 398 -12.05 -14.96 12.99
C GLY A 398 -13.45 -14.65 13.53
N VAL A 399 -14.24 -15.70 13.72
CA VAL A 399 -15.65 -15.59 14.14
C VAL A 399 -15.82 -15.98 15.61
N LEU A 400 -16.51 -15.14 16.37
CA LEU A 400 -17.07 -15.48 17.68
C LEU A 400 -18.58 -15.52 17.57
N ARG A 401 -19.17 -16.72 17.72
CA ARG A 401 -20.63 -16.88 17.61
C ARG A 401 -21.35 -16.21 18.78
N GLY A 402 -22.39 -15.47 18.41
CA GLY A 402 -23.40 -14.92 19.31
C GLY A 402 -24.33 -15.99 19.86
N ARG A 403 -25.42 -15.56 20.48
CA ARG A 403 -26.43 -16.43 21.07
C ARG A 403 -27.77 -15.70 21.17
N GLY A 404 -28.84 -16.46 21.40
CA GLY A 404 -30.18 -15.89 21.52
C GLY A 404 -30.73 -15.43 20.17
N SER A 405 -31.62 -14.44 20.20
CA SER A 405 -32.29 -13.92 19.01
C SER A 405 -31.40 -13.02 18.15
N LEU A 406 -30.32 -12.49 18.71
CA LEU A 406 -29.37 -11.60 18.04
C LEU A 406 -28.22 -12.34 17.35
N ALA A 407 -28.12 -13.67 17.49
CA ALA A 407 -26.96 -14.44 17.04
C ALA A 407 -26.62 -14.28 15.54
N ASP A 408 -27.63 -14.05 14.70
CA ASP A 408 -27.48 -13.89 13.25
C ASP A 408 -27.22 -12.43 12.81
N GLU A 409 -27.17 -11.49 13.76
CA GLU A 409 -26.69 -10.13 13.55
C GLU A 409 -25.22 -10.00 13.98
N TRP A 410 -24.48 -9.13 13.31
CA TRP A 410 -23.02 -9.11 13.39
C TRP A 410 -22.44 -7.76 13.78
N VAL A 411 -21.41 -7.78 14.62
CA VAL A 411 -20.51 -6.64 14.83
C VAL A 411 -19.15 -7.01 14.22
N VAL A 412 -18.69 -6.22 13.26
CA VAL A 412 -17.35 -6.38 12.67
C VAL A 412 -16.36 -5.52 13.45
N VAL A 413 -15.23 -6.09 13.85
CA VAL A 413 -14.10 -5.35 14.45
C VAL A 413 -12.90 -5.51 13.53
N GLY A 414 -12.42 -4.43 12.95
CA GLY A 414 -11.39 -4.49 11.91
C GLY A 414 -10.18 -3.61 12.15
N ALA A 415 -9.08 -3.98 11.51
CA ALA A 415 -7.83 -3.23 11.42
C ALA A 415 -7.05 -3.71 10.19
N HIS A 416 -6.31 -2.85 9.49
CA HIS A 416 -5.43 -3.34 8.42
C HIS A 416 -4.15 -3.98 8.98
N LEU A 417 -3.54 -4.84 8.17
CA LEU A 417 -2.39 -5.69 8.48
C LEU A 417 -1.11 -5.21 7.77
N ASP A 418 -1.26 -4.67 6.56
CA ASP A 418 -0.16 -4.27 5.69
C ASP A 418 0.42 -2.91 6.07
N HIS A 419 1.69 -2.69 5.72
CA HIS A 419 2.28 -1.36 5.73
C HIS A 419 3.14 -1.18 4.46
N VAL A 420 3.85 -0.06 4.32
CA VAL A 420 4.50 0.31 3.06
C VAL A 420 5.84 -0.41 2.76
N GLY A 421 6.26 -1.37 3.57
CA GLY A 421 7.48 -2.17 3.36
C GLY A 421 8.74 -1.33 3.28
N MET A 422 9.37 -1.31 2.10
CA MET A 422 10.56 -0.49 1.82
C MET A 422 10.22 0.93 1.32
N GLY A 423 8.96 1.37 1.46
CA GLY A 423 8.47 2.68 1.04
C GLY A 423 8.40 2.87 -0.48
N GLN A 424 8.23 1.80 -1.25
CA GLN A 424 8.14 1.88 -2.72
C GLN A 424 6.84 2.57 -3.17
N PHE A 425 5.77 2.41 -2.39
CA PHE A 425 4.49 3.11 -2.47
C PHE A 425 4.19 3.76 -1.12
N GLY A 426 3.20 4.66 -1.06
CA GLY A 426 2.76 5.32 0.19
C GLY A 426 3.76 6.28 0.85
N SER A 427 5.06 6.19 0.57
CA SER A 427 6.12 6.96 1.25
C SER A 427 6.64 8.15 0.44
N MET A 428 7.21 9.14 1.15
CA MET A 428 7.86 10.30 0.54
C MET A 428 9.12 9.87 -0.25
N PRO A 429 9.46 10.53 -1.39
CA PRO A 429 10.56 10.13 -2.25
C PRO A 429 11.93 9.96 -1.56
N ASN A 430 12.19 10.70 -0.49
CA ASN A 430 13.44 10.66 0.27
C ASN A 430 13.57 9.45 1.22
N PHE A 431 12.47 8.74 1.50
CA PHE A 431 12.48 7.54 2.37
C PHE A 431 12.36 6.23 1.60
N ARG A 432 12.22 6.28 0.25
CA ARG A 432 12.16 5.08 -0.59
C ARG A 432 13.42 4.23 -0.43
N GLY A 433 13.25 2.91 -0.35
CA GLY A 433 14.32 1.94 -0.14
C GLY A 433 14.74 1.79 1.33
N GLN A 434 14.03 2.41 2.27
CA GLN A 434 14.23 2.23 3.71
C GLN A 434 13.07 1.42 4.29
N LEU A 435 13.37 0.61 5.31
CA LEU A 435 12.34 -0.15 6.03
C LEU A 435 11.38 0.81 6.75
N HIS A 436 10.08 0.59 6.57
CA HIS A 436 9.00 1.24 7.29
C HIS A 436 8.38 0.21 8.25
N PRO A 437 8.67 0.28 9.55
CA PRO A 437 8.22 -0.74 10.50
C PRO A 437 6.72 -0.69 10.79
N GLY A 438 6.10 0.50 10.74
CA GLY A 438 4.66 0.67 10.92
C GLY A 438 4.15 0.23 12.29
N ALA A 439 4.67 0.85 13.35
CA ALA A 439 4.32 0.52 14.73
C ALA A 439 2.97 1.12 15.15
N ASP A 440 2.73 2.40 14.85
CA ASP A 440 1.43 3.00 15.03
C ASP A 440 0.54 2.73 13.83
N ASP A 441 1.07 3.03 12.64
CA ASP A 441 0.44 2.78 11.35
C ASP A 441 1.07 1.51 10.75
N ASN A 442 0.63 0.32 11.15
CA ASN A 442 -0.69 -0.01 11.67
C ASN A 442 -0.72 -1.07 12.77
N ALA A 443 0.46 -1.51 13.22
CA ALA A 443 0.56 -2.62 14.16
C ALA A 443 -0.20 -2.34 15.47
N SER A 444 -0.37 -1.07 15.83
CA SER A 444 -1.19 -0.64 16.97
C SER A 444 -2.66 -1.07 16.86
N GLY A 445 -3.28 -0.91 15.69
CA GLY A 445 -4.66 -1.26 15.40
C GLY A 445 -4.84 -2.77 15.37
N THR A 446 -3.97 -3.47 14.65
CA THR A 446 -3.95 -4.94 14.63
C THR A 446 -3.75 -5.51 16.04
N GLY A 447 -2.81 -4.99 16.81
CA GLY A 447 -2.57 -5.41 18.19
C GLY A 447 -3.79 -5.19 19.09
N ALA A 448 -4.49 -4.06 18.94
CA ALA A 448 -5.72 -3.78 19.68
C ALA A 448 -6.85 -4.75 19.30
N MET A 449 -7.01 -5.06 18.01
CA MET A 449 -7.97 -6.04 17.53
C MET A 449 -7.71 -7.44 18.12
N LEU A 450 -6.46 -7.88 18.19
CA LEU A 450 -6.11 -9.19 18.77
C LEU A 450 -6.41 -9.27 20.27
N VAL A 451 -6.12 -8.22 21.05
CA VAL A 451 -6.48 -8.14 22.47
C VAL A 451 -8.00 -8.15 22.65
N LEU A 452 -8.74 -7.40 21.83
CA LEU A 452 -10.20 -7.39 21.83
C LEU A 452 -10.78 -8.78 21.49
N ALA A 453 -10.19 -9.48 20.52
CA ALA A 453 -10.62 -10.81 20.15
C ALA A 453 -10.51 -11.81 21.31
N ARG A 454 -9.40 -11.76 22.07
CA ARG A 454 -9.26 -12.54 23.32
C ARG A 454 -10.29 -12.12 24.36
N ARG A 455 -10.37 -10.82 24.68
CA ARG A 455 -11.28 -10.30 25.71
C ARG A 455 -12.75 -10.63 25.41
N MET A 456 -13.18 -10.56 24.15
CA MET A 456 -14.55 -10.89 23.76
C MET A 456 -14.83 -12.40 23.87
N SER A 457 -13.85 -13.23 23.52
CA SER A 457 -13.94 -14.69 23.72
C SER A 457 -14.04 -15.07 25.20
N GLU A 458 -13.27 -14.41 26.07
CA GLU A 458 -13.35 -14.58 27.52
C GLU A 458 -14.68 -14.09 28.07
N TRP A 459 -15.14 -12.91 27.66
CA TRP A 459 -16.44 -12.37 28.05
C TRP A 459 -17.58 -13.32 27.68
N ALA A 460 -17.58 -13.85 26.45
CA ALA A 460 -18.59 -14.80 25.99
C ALA A 460 -18.62 -16.10 26.83
N LYS A 461 -17.51 -16.49 27.44
CA LYS A 461 -17.41 -17.68 28.32
C LYS A 461 -17.68 -17.36 29.79
N SER A 462 -17.74 -16.08 30.17
CA SER A 462 -17.93 -15.65 31.55
C SER A 462 -19.39 -15.75 32.00
N ASP A 463 -19.61 -15.82 33.31
CA ASP A 463 -20.95 -15.76 33.92
C ASP A 463 -21.66 -14.42 33.66
N SER A 464 -20.91 -13.38 33.26
CA SER A 464 -21.44 -12.06 32.91
C SER A 464 -21.89 -11.95 31.44
N ALA A 465 -21.72 -13.02 30.66
CA ALA A 465 -22.18 -13.05 29.28
C ALA A 465 -23.71 -12.93 29.22
N PRO A 466 -24.27 -12.01 28.42
CA PRO A 466 -25.71 -11.85 28.28
C PRO A 466 -26.32 -13.07 27.59
N ALA A 467 -27.60 -13.35 27.87
CA ALA A 467 -28.32 -14.47 27.24
C ALA A 467 -28.59 -14.27 25.75
N ASP A 468 -28.58 -13.01 25.30
CA ASP A 468 -28.78 -12.61 23.91
C ASP A 468 -27.62 -11.70 23.47
N MET A 469 -26.96 -12.02 22.37
CA MET A 469 -25.74 -11.36 21.92
C MET A 469 -25.49 -11.59 20.44
N ARG A 470 -25.13 -10.52 19.72
CA ARG A 470 -24.66 -10.58 18.34
C ARG A 470 -23.38 -11.39 18.19
N SER A 471 -23.18 -11.94 17.00
CA SER A 471 -21.90 -12.55 16.63
C SER A 471 -20.85 -11.47 16.33
N PHE A 472 -19.58 -11.80 16.52
CA PHE A 472 -18.46 -10.94 16.10
C PHE A 472 -17.71 -11.55 14.93
N LEU A 473 -17.31 -10.69 13.99
CA LEU A 473 -16.28 -10.98 13.01
C LEU A 473 -15.09 -10.05 13.26
N PHE A 474 -13.97 -10.62 13.69
CA PHE A 474 -12.68 -9.92 13.75
C PHE A 474 -12.01 -10.04 12.39
N LEU A 475 -11.61 -8.93 11.77
CA LEU A 475 -11.15 -8.91 10.38
C LEU A 475 -9.92 -8.03 10.18
N GLY A 476 -8.79 -8.67 9.89
CA GLY A 476 -7.56 -8.04 9.42
C GLY A 476 -7.60 -7.79 7.91
N PHE A 477 -7.45 -6.55 7.48
CA PHE A 477 -7.44 -6.18 6.05
C PHE A 477 -6.02 -6.12 5.48
N ASP A 478 -5.80 -6.68 4.29
CA ASP A 478 -4.52 -6.56 3.57
C ASP A 478 -4.63 -5.51 2.43
N ALA A 479 -3.51 -4.95 2.00
CA ALA A 479 -3.42 -3.93 0.96
C ALA A 479 -4.29 -2.66 1.18
N GLU A 480 -4.46 -2.19 2.42
CA GLU A 480 -5.08 -0.90 2.74
C GLU A 480 -4.27 0.25 2.16
N GLU A 481 -2.94 0.17 2.28
CA GLU A 481 -1.99 1.24 1.89
C GLU A 481 -1.93 1.47 0.37
N SER A 482 -2.46 0.49 -0.37
CA SER A 482 -2.63 0.51 -1.83
C SER A 482 -4.05 0.93 -2.25
N GLY A 483 -4.82 1.51 -1.33
CA GLY A 483 -6.13 2.08 -1.58
C GLY A 483 -7.32 1.23 -1.09
N LEU A 484 -7.28 0.78 0.16
CA LEU A 484 -8.36 0.05 0.87
C LEU A 484 -8.72 -1.27 0.21
N GLN A 485 -7.76 -1.97 -0.40
CA GLN A 485 -8.06 -3.08 -1.30
C GLN A 485 -8.66 -4.27 -0.55
N GLY A 486 -8.18 -4.58 0.65
CA GLY A 486 -8.72 -5.67 1.48
C GLY A 486 -10.16 -5.44 1.91
N SER A 487 -10.49 -4.27 2.45
CA SER A 487 -11.88 -3.97 2.85
C SER A 487 -12.83 -3.83 1.65
N ARG A 488 -12.34 -3.35 0.50
CA ARG A 488 -13.10 -3.36 -0.76
C ARG A 488 -13.36 -4.77 -1.25
N GLU A 489 -12.37 -5.65 -1.17
CA GLU A 489 -12.55 -7.05 -1.56
C GLU A 489 -13.57 -7.74 -0.66
N TYR A 490 -13.48 -7.54 0.66
CA TYR A 490 -14.46 -8.10 1.59
C TYR A 490 -15.88 -7.59 1.31
N THR A 491 -16.07 -6.28 1.14
CA THR A 491 -17.41 -5.71 0.90
C THR A 491 -17.98 -6.06 -0.47
N ARG A 492 -17.14 -6.35 -1.47
CA ARG A 492 -17.57 -6.87 -2.79
C ARG A 492 -17.89 -8.36 -2.77
N ARG A 493 -17.21 -9.14 -1.92
CA ARG A 493 -17.37 -10.58 -1.79
C ARG A 493 -17.52 -10.98 -0.31
N PRO A 494 -18.59 -10.52 0.35
CA PRO A 494 -18.70 -10.69 1.79
C PRO A 494 -19.09 -12.13 2.12
N THR A 495 -18.63 -12.63 3.26
CA THR A 495 -19.07 -13.92 3.81
C THR A 495 -20.33 -13.80 4.67
N LEU A 496 -20.70 -12.57 5.00
CA LEU A 496 -21.92 -12.21 5.71
C LEU A 496 -22.84 -11.44 4.75
N ALA A 497 -24.15 -11.60 4.88
CA ALA A 497 -25.07 -10.67 4.22
C ALA A 497 -24.78 -9.25 4.72
N ILE A 498 -24.63 -8.27 3.83
CA ILE A 498 -24.31 -6.89 4.20
C ILE A 498 -25.34 -6.35 5.21
N GLU A 499 -26.60 -6.71 5.00
CA GLU A 499 -27.72 -6.30 5.85
C GLU A 499 -27.64 -6.94 7.24
N SER A 500 -26.96 -8.07 7.44
CA SER A 500 -26.84 -8.69 8.77
C SER A 500 -25.79 -8.03 9.66
N ILE A 501 -24.91 -7.20 9.07
CA ILE A 501 -23.90 -6.44 9.80
C ILE A 501 -24.55 -5.21 10.46
N ASN A 502 -24.66 -5.22 11.79
CA ASN A 502 -25.22 -4.13 12.58
C ASN A 502 -24.31 -2.90 12.60
N ALA A 503 -23.00 -3.13 12.75
CA ALA A 503 -21.98 -2.08 12.72
C ALA A 503 -20.59 -2.66 12.42
N MET A 504 -19.71 -1.82 11.90
CA MET A 504 -18.28 -2.09 11.79
C MET A 504 -17.48 -1.06 12.62
N VAL A 505 -16.61 -1.55 13.49
CA VAL A 505 -15.71 -0.75 14.31
C VAL A 505 -14.28 -0.96 13.81
N ASN A 506 -13.67 0.09 13.27
CA ASN A 506 -12.33 0.07 12.71
C ASN A 506 -11.30 0.70 13.66
N LEU A 507 -10.15 0.06 13.80
CA LEU A 507 -9.02 0.49 14.63
C LEU A 507 -7.80 0.73 13.74
N ASP A 508 -7.29 1.96 13.76
CA ASP A 508 -6.11 2.38 13.01
C ASP A 508 -5.39 3.48 13.79
N MET A 509 -4.05 3.49 13.76
CA MET A 509 -3.23 4.47 14.47
C MET A 509 -3.72 4.73 15.92
N VAL A 510 -3.88 3.66 16.70
CA VAL A 510 -4.41 3.71 18.09
C VAL A 510 -3.32 3.70 19.16
N GLY A 511 -2.05 3.65 18.74
CA GLY A 511 -0.89 3.55 19.61
C GLY A 511 -0.33 4.89 20.05
N ARG A 512 -0.86 6.04 19.60
CA ARG A 512 -0.29 7.36 19.88
C ARG A 512 -1.23 8.28 20.65
N LEU A 513 -2.05 7.76 21.57
CA LEU A 513 -2.93 8.58 22.39
C LEU A 513 -2.12 9.64 23.16
N ARG A 514 -2.52 10.91 23.07
CA ARG A 514 -1.90 12.06 23.73
C ARG A 514 -2.97 12.93 24.39
N ASN A 515 -2.69 13.44 25.59
CA ASN A 515 -3.60 14.29 26.37
C ASN A 515 -5.00 13.68 26.62
N ASP A 516 -5.09 12.35 26.58
CA ASP A 516 -6.35 11.59 26.62
C ASP A 516 -7.36 12.00 25.53
N GLU A 517 -6.89 12.55 24.41
CA GLU A 517 -7.71 12.93 23.25
C GLU A 517 -7.75 11.83 22.20
N LEU A 518 -8.97 11.44 21.81
CA LEU A 518 -9.23 10.38 20.86
C LEU A 518 -10.26 10.85 19.83
N THR A 519 -10.08 10.49 18.56
CA THR A 519 -11.13 10.72 17.56
C THR A 519 -11.93 9.45 17.31
N VAL A 520 -13.24 9.59 17.30
CA VAL A 520 -14.19 8.54 16.89
C VAL A 520 -15.08 9.11 15.78
N ALA A 521 -14.79 8.73 14.53
CA ALA A 521 -15.59 9.12 13.39
C ALA A 521 -16.70 8.11 13.09
N GLY A 522 -17.72 8.51 12.32
CA GLY A 522 -18.85 7.69 11.91
C GLY A 522 -20.05 7.72 12.85
N VAL A 523 -20.04 8.53 13.92
CA VAL A 523 -21.15 8.61 14.89
C VAL A 523 -22.47 9.12 14.30
N GLY A 524 -22.45 9.66 13.07
CA GLY A 524 -23.61 10.12 12.31
C GLY A 524 -24.06 9.14 11.22
N THR A 525 -23.57 7.90 11.23
CA THR A 525 -23.87 6.88 10.19
C THR A 525 -25.05 5.98 10.51
N ALA A 526 -25.72 6.21 11.64
CA ALA A 526 -26.98 5.57 11.99
C ALA A 526 -27.87 6.49 12.84
N GLU A 527 -29.18 6.26 12.78
CA GLU A 527 -30.17 7.02 13.56
C GLU A 527 -29.86 6.94 15.07
N GLY A 528 -29.68 8.09 15.72
CA GLY A 528 -29.42 8.17 17.16
C GLY A 528 -28.09 7.57 17.62
N PHE A 529 -27.15 7.31 16.71
CA PHE A 529 -25.95 6.54 17.03
C PHE A 529 -25.04 7.26 18.04
N LEU A 530 -24.82 8.57 17.87
CA LEU A 530 -24.08 9.35 18.86
C LEU A 530 -24.70 9.29 20.25
N ASP A 531 -26.03 9.42 20.36
CA ASP A 531 -26.72 9.37 21.65
C ASP A 531 -26.60 7.99 22.31
N LEU A 532 -26.60 6.92 21.51
CA LEU A 532 -26.36 5.57 21.98
C LEU A 532 -24.96 5.43 22.61
N VAL A 533 -23.90 5.91 21.94
CA VAL A 533 -22.51 5.67 22.37
C VAL A 533 -21.94 6.72 23.33
N ARG A 534 -22.56 7.90 23.42
CA ARG A 534 -22.11 9.00 24.28
C ARG A 534 -21.88 8.61 25.75
N PRO A 535 -22.76 7.83 26.42
CA PRO A 535 -22.51 7.41 27.79
C PRO A 535 -21.21 6.61 27.93
N THR A 536 -20.91 5.77 26.95
CA THR A 536 -19.68 4.96 26.89
C THR A 536 -18.44 5.84 26.68
N PHE A 537 -18.53 6.89 25.85
CA PHE A 537 -17.46 7.89 25.71
C PHE A 537 -17.20 8.62 27.04
N LEU A 538 -18.24 9.10 27.71
CA LEU A 538 -18.10 9.83 28.98
C LEU A 538 -17.54 8.93 30.09
N ALA A 539 -17.94 7.66 30.14
CA ALA A 539 -17.44 6.71 31.13
C ALA A 539 -15.96 6.34 30.94
N SER A 540 -15.40 6.54 29.74
CA SER A 540 -14.02 6.18 29.42
C SER A 540 -12.97 7.09 30.09
N GLY A 541 -13.35 8.29 30.52
CA GLY A 541 -12.40 9.29 31.01
C GLY A 541 -11.62 10.01 29.90
N LEU A 542 -11.86 9.67 28.63
CA LEU A 542 -11.21 10.29 27.47
C LEU A 542 -11.96 11.55 27.01
N LYS A 543 -11.24 12.42 26.32
CA LYS A 543 -11.80 13.49 25.49
C LYS A 543 -12.05 12.93 24.09
N VAL A 544 -13.30 12.62 23.80
CA VAL A 544 -13.68 11.99 22.53
C VAL A 544 -14.16 13.05 21.55
N HIS A 545 -13.43 13.23 20.46
CA HIS A 545 -13.86 14.01 19.31
C HIS A 545 -14.76 13.13 18.43
N ALA A 546 -16.07 13.38 18.49
CA ALA A 546 -17.10 12.60 17.82
C ALA A 546 -17.43 13.21 16.45
N ASP A 547 -16.85 12.64 15.39
CA ASP A 547 -17.06 13.11 14.01
C ASP A 547 -18.24 12.37 13.36
N PRO A 548 -19.29 13.06 12.88
CA PRO A 548 -20.43 12.42 12.25
C PRO A 548 -20.10 11.71 10.93
N SER A 549 -19.00 12.06 10.26
CA SER A 549 -18.61 11.54 8.94
C SER A 549 -18.25 10.06 8.98
N GLY A 550 -18.89 9.25 8.13
CA GLY A 550 -18.46 7.86 7.84
C GLY A 550 -17.38 7.75 6.77
N ARG A 551 -16.87 8.89 6.25
CA ARG A 551 -15.82 8.94 5.25
C ARG A 551 -14.47 9.15 5.92
N GLY A 552 -13.46 8.43 5.45
CA GLY A 552 -12.07 8.58 5.89
C GLY A 552 -11.11 7.79 5.00
N PRO A 553 -9.79 7.93 5.21
CA PRO A 553 -8.77 7.16 4.50
C PRO A 553 -8.44 5.83 5.21
N SER A 554 -9.45 5.05 5.59
CA SER A 554 -9.20 3.76 6.26
C SER A 554 -10.38 2.82 5.99
N ASP A 555 -10.27 1.55 6.38
CA ASP A 555 -11.14 0.46 5.91
C ASP A 555 -12.64 0.64 6.20
N HIS A 556 -12.99 1.38 7.26
CA HIS A 556 -14.38 1.75 7.54
C HIS A 556 -15.08 2.41 6.36
N ALA A 557 -14.35 3.12 5.48
CA ALA A 557 -14.93 3.80 4.32
C ALA A 557 -15.55 2.82 3.31
N SER A 558 -15.00 1.62 3.17
CA SER A 558 -15.55 0.56 2.32
C SER A 558 -16.90 0.06 2.87
N PHE A 559 -16.99 -0.15 4.19
CA PHE A 559 -18.22 -0.57 4.88
C PHE A 559 -19.30 0.53 4.87
N TYR A 560 -18.91 1.78 5.11
CA TYR A 560 -19.82 2.93 4.98
C TYR A 560 -20.39 3.05 3.56
N SER A 561 -19.56 2.81 2.54
CA SER A 561 -20.00 2.83 1.13
C SER A 561 -20.96 1.68 0.81
N ALA A 562 -20.84 0.55 1.52
CA ALA A 562 -21.77 -0.58 1.46
C ALA A 562 -23.07 -0.36 2.28
N GLY A 563 -23.24 0.79 2.94
CA GLY A 563 -24.45 1.11 3.72
C GLY A 563 -24.46 0.54 5.13
N ILE A 564 -23.29 0.23 5.70
CA ILE A 564 -23.15 -0.28 7.06
C ILE A 564 -22.81 0.89 8.01
N PRO A 565 -23.42 0.99 9.20
CA PRO A 565 -23.00 1.93 10.24
C PRO A 565 -21.57 1.67 10.67
N VAL A 566 -20.75 2.71 10.80
CA VAL A 566 -19.32 2.57 11.13
C VAL A 566 -18.91 3.43 12.31
N LEU A 567 -17.92 2.94 13.06
CA LEU A 567 -17.10 3.74 13.95
C LEU A 567 -15.63 3.60 13.54
N PHE A 568 -14.92 4.71 13.41
CA PHE A 568 -13.50 4.72 13.13
C PHE A 568 -12.74 5.37 14.28
N ILE A 569 -11.89 4.59 14.95
CA ILE A 569 -11.18 4.97 16.16
C ILE A 569 -9.69 5.15 15.83
N PHE A 570 -9.17 6.36 16.05
CA PHE A 570 -7.77 6.70 15.75
C PHE A 570 -7.27 7.86 16.64
N THR A 571 -5.97 7.94 16.87
CA THR A 571 -5.35 8.92 17.79
C THR A 571 -4.80 10.17 17.11
N GLY A 572 -5.06 10.33 15.81
CA GLY A 572 -4.63 11.49 15.02
C GLY A 572 -3.32 11.28 14.26
N SER A 573 -2.99 12.24 13.40
CA SER A 573 -1.74 12.21 12.63
C SER A 573 -0.53 12.65 13.46
N HIS A 574 0.66 12.25 13.04
CA HIS A 574 1.93 12.66 13.65
C HIS A 574 3.08 12.66 12.65
N GLY A 575 4.23 13.22 13.05
CA GLY A 575 5.38 13.45 12.18
C GLY A 575 6.10 12.19 11.69
N ASP A 576 5.77 11.02 12.23
CA ASP A 576 6.37 9.72 11.84
C ASP A 576 5.50 8.91 10.87
N TYR A 577 4.29 9.41 10.53
CA TYR A 577 3.37 8.74 9.61
C TYR A 577 4.02 8.46 8.25
N HIS A 578 3.93 7.20 7.79
CA HIS A 578 4.58 6.68 6.57
C HIS A 578 6.10 6.93 6.53
N ARG A 579 6.79 6.82 7.66
CA ARG A 579 8.25 7.01 7.75
C ARG A 579 8.95 5.85 8.45
N PRO A 580 10.26 5.66 8.16
CA PRO A 580 11.09 4.72 8.90
C PRO A 580 11.16 4.97 10.41
N SER A 581 10.79 6.17 10.87
CA SER A 581 10.76 6.54 12.29
C SER A 581 9.53 6.02 13.03
N ASP A 582 8.52 5.45 12.36
CA ASP A 582 7.38 4.82 13.05
C ASP A 582 7.78 3.46 13.64
N MET A 583 8.36 3.53 14.84
CA MET A 583 9.08 2.44 15.50
C MET A 583 8.34 1.99 16.76
N GLY A 584 8.52 0.73 17.16
CA GLY A 584 7.84 0.16 18.31
C GLY A 584 7.99 0.95 19.63
N HIS A 585 9.14 1.59 19.88
CA HIS A 585 9.34 2.41 21.08
C HIS A 585 8.61 3.77 21.06
N THR A 586 7.94 4.10 19.97
CA THR A 586 7.29 5.40 19.77
C THR A 586 5.81 5.38 20.17
N VAL A 587 5.25 4.19 20.41
CA VAL A 587 3.85 4.03 20.84
C VAL A 587 3.67 4.18 22.35
N ASN A 588 2.44 4.41 22.77
CA ASN A 588 1.99 4.66 24.14
C ASN A 588 1.10 3.49 24.64
N PRO A 589 1.67 2.50 25.35
CA PRO A 589 0.90 1.37 25.90
C PRO A 589 -0.20 1.78 26.88
N ALA A 590 0.06 2.77 27.73
CA ALA A 590 -0.94 3.25 28.70
C ALA A 590 -2.17 3.82 27.99
N GLY A 591 -1.93 4.61 26.94
CA GLY A 591 -2.98 5.15 26.09
C GLY A 591 -3.73 4.09 25.30
N ALA A 592 -3.01 3.14 24.70
CA ALA A 592 -3.60 2.07 23.94
C ALA A 592 -4.57 1.21 24.78
N VAL A 593 -4.24 0.90 26.04
CA VAL A 593 -5.15 0.17 26.94
C VAL A 593 -6.44 0.94 27.23
N LYS A 594 -6.38 2.28 27.33
CA LYS A 594 -7.60 3.10 27.44
C LYS A 594 -8.45 3.00 26.17
N VAL A 595 -7.83 3.07 24.99
CA VAL A 595 -8.52 2.93 23.69
C VAL A 595 -9.14 1.53 23.54
N ILE A 596 -8.41 0.47 23.89
CA ILE A 596 -8.91 -0.92 23.90
C ILE A 596 -10.11 -1.05 24.84
N SER A 597 -10.04 -0.48 26.04
CA SER A 597 -11.12 -0.58 27.02
C SER A 597 -12.37 0.19 26.60
N LEU A 598 -12.21 1.36 25.99
CA LEU A 598 -13.33 2.07 25.37
C LEU A 598 -13.93 1.25 24.22
N THR A 599 -13.09 0.70 23.34
CA THR A 599 -13.54 -0.09 22.18
C THR A 599 -14.29 -1.34 22.64
N GLU A 600 -13.79 -2.03 23.66
CA GLU A 600 -14.46 -3.16 24.31
C GLU A 600 -15.87 -2.77 24.79
N ALA A 601 -16.01 -1.64 25.48
CA ALA A 601 -17.30 -1.18 25.97
C ALA A 601 -18.27 -0.87 24.81
N LEU A 602 -17.78 -0.23 23.73
CA LEU A 602 -18.57 0.05 22.53
C LEU A 602 -19.03 -1.23 21.85
N VAL A 603 -18.15 -2.20 21.60
CA VAL A 603 -18.51 -3.43 20.89
C VAL A 603 -19.41 -4.33 21.75
N LYS A 604 -19.26 -4.34 23.09
CA LYS A 604 -20.20 -4.99 24.01
C LYS A 604 -21.58 -4.35 23.96
N GLN A 605 -21.65 -3.02 23.95
CA GLN A 605 -22.91 -2.29 23.80
C GLN A 605 -23.58 -2.62 22.46
N LEU A 606 -22.83 -2.53 21.36
CA LEU A 606 -23.32 -2.86 20.02
C LEU A 606 -23.73 -4.33 19.87
N ALA A 607 -23.13 -5.25 20.62
CA ALA A 607 -23.49 -6.66 20.58
C ALA A 607 -24.73 -7.00 21.42
N THR A 608 -25.12 -6.14 22.36
CA THR A 608 -26.21 -6.40 23.32
C THR A 608 -27.43 -5.52 23.16
N GLU A 609 -27.31 -4.42 22.41
CA GLU A 609 -28.44 -3.53 22.10
C GLU A 609 -29.56 -4.29 21.37
N PRO A 610 -30.77 -4.46 21.94
CA PRO A 610 -31.81 -5.27 21.30
C PRO A 610 -32.26 -4.72 19.94
N LYS A 611 -32.17 -3.39 19.75
CA LYS A 611 -32.53 -2.75 18.49
C LYS A 611 -31.32 -2.68 17.57
N LYS A 612 -31.45 -3.24 16.37
CA LYS A 612 -30.47 -3.06 15.29
C LYS A 612 -30.39 -1.59 14.86
N LEU A 613 -29.17 -1.12 14.58
CA LEU A 613 -28.93 0.21 14.03
C LEU A 613 -29.56 0.34 12.64
N THR A 614 -30.10 1.52 12.37
CA THR A 614 -30.64 1.88 11.05
C THR A 614 -29.65 2.82 10.40
N PHE A 615 -29.01 2.37 9.32
CA PHE A 615 -28.03 3.17 8.61
C PHE A 615 -28.63 4.46 8.07
N THR A 616 -27.88 5.55 8.21
CA THR A 616 -28.17 6.82 7.55
C THR A 616 -26.90 7.35 6.92
N LYS A 617 -27.05 7.99 5.75
CA LYS A 617 -25.93 8.75 5.20
C LYS A 617 -25.80 10.01 6.04
N ALA A 618 -24.70 10.11 6.79
CA ALA A 618 -24.33 11.34 7.49
C ALA A 618 -24.55 12.55 6.58
N GLU A 619 -25.24 13.59 7.11
CA GLU A 619 -25.61 14.77 6.33
C GLU A 619 -24.39 15.37 5.61
N ARG A 620 -24.61 15.83 4.37
CA ARG A 620 -23.61 16.56 3.59
C ARG A 620 -23.29 17.89 4.29
N THR A 621 -22.42 17.88 5.29
CA THR A 621 -21.58 19.04 5.51
C THR A 621 -20.68 19.17 4.29
N ALA A 622 -20.66 20.35 3.68
CA ALA A 622 -19.84 20.63 2.50
C ALA A 622 -18.40 20.20 2.79
N GLY A 623 -18.02 19.03 2.28
CA GLY A 623 -16.72 18.42 2.56
C GLY A 623 -15.64 19.39 2.14
N ARG A 624 -14.89 19.88 3.13
CA ARG A 624 -13.64 20.61 2.93
C ARG A 624 -12.60 19.61 2.42
N ASP A 625 -11.97 20.00 1.33
CA ASP A 625 -11.16 19.15 0.47
C ASP A 625 -9.78 18.85 1.07
N ARG A 626 -9.22 17.69 0.69
CA ARG A 626 -7.97 17.08 1.18
C ARG A 626 -6.69 17.81 0.74
N GLY A 627 -6.65 19.14 0.78
CA GLY A 627 -5.40 19.92 0.77
C GLY A 627 -4.37 19.69 -0.37
N TYR A 628 -4.68 18.96 -1.44
CA TYR A 628 -3.68 18.56 -2.46
C TYR A 628 -3.67 19.43 -3.73
N GLY A 629 -4.46 20.51 -3.80
CA GLY A 629 -4.48 21.43 -4.94
C GLY A 629 -5.08 22.80 -4.59
N ARG A 630 -4.67 23.85 -5.32
CA ARG A 630 -5.20 25.23 -5.18
C ARG A 630 -6.67 25.31 -5.63
N VAL A 631 -7.10 24.40 -6.50
CA VAL A 631 -8.47 24.24 -7.00
C VAL A 631 -9.03 22.85 -6.77
N ARG A 632 -10.35 22.72 -6.84
CA ARG A 632 -11.09 21.45 -6.72
C ARG A 632 -12.06 21.26 -7.88
N LEU A 633 -12.10 20.04 -8.45
CA LEU A 633 -13.18 19.66 -9.37
C LEU A 633 -14.47 19.34 -8.60
N GLY A 634 -14.44 18.42 -7.63
CA GLY A 634 -15.60 18.13 -6.76
C GLY A 634 -16.33 16.82 -7.06
N ILE A 635 -15.63 15.86 -7.66
CA ILE A 635 -16.12 14.50 -7.91
C ILE A 635 -15.56 13.49 -6.90
N THR A 636 -16.22 12.35 -6.76
CA THR A 636 -15.63 11.11 -6.20
C THR A 636 -15.15 10.26 -7.36
N PRO A 637 -13.83 10.06 -7.53
CA PRO A 637 -13.28 9.20 -8.57
C PRO A 637 -13.57 7.72 -8.28
N GLY A 638 -14.06 7.00 -9.28
CA GLY A 638 -14.20 5.55 -9.28
C GLY A 638 -13.33 4.87 -10.32
N LEU A 639 -13.33 3.55 -10.26
CA LEU A 639 -12.67 2.71 -11.25
C LEU A 639 -13.54 2.60 -12.51
N VAL A 640 -12.88 2.64 -13.66
CA VAL A 640 -13.45 2.25 -14.95
C VAL A 640 -13.37 0.72 -15.09
N GLU A 641 -14.16 0.14 -16.00
CA GLU A 641 -14.12 -1.31 -16.27
C GLU A 641 -12.77 -1.71 -16.89
N ASP A 642 -12.37 -2.97 -16.73
CA ASP A 642 -11.07 -3.48 -17.18
C ASP A 642 -10.83 -3.16 -18.66
N GLY A 643 -9.72 -2.46 -18.95
CA GLY A 643 -9.31 -2.06 -20.30
C GLY A 643 -9.82 -0.69 -20.78
N GLU A 644 -10.64 0.03 -20.02
CA GLU A 644 -11.00 1.42 -20.31
C GLU A 644 -10.04 2.40 -19.63
N THR A 645 -9.76 3.56 -20.27
CA THR A 645 -8.99 4.67 -19.68
C THR A 645 -9.94 5.80 -19.30
N GLY A 646 -9.68 6.48 -18.18
CA GLY A 646 -10.54 7.53 -17.69
C GLY A 646 -10.72 7.54 -16.18
N VAL A 647 -11.43 8.56 -15.71
CA VAL A 647 -11.86 8.65 -14.32
C VAL A 647 -13.39 8.57 -14.28
N LYS A 648 -13.92 7.46 -13.74
CA LYS A 648 -15.35 7.34 -13.52
C LYS A 648 -15.78 8.31 -12.42
N VAL A 649 -16.88 9.01 -12.63
CA VAL A 649 -17.49 9.89 -11.65
C VAL A 649 -18.50 9.06 -10.86
N GLU A 650 -18.13 8.63 -9.66
CA GLU A 650 -19.06 7.90 -8.78
C GLU A 650 -20.07 8.83 -8.13
N ALA A 651 -19.63 10.04 -7.78
CA ALA A 651 -20.48 11.05 -7.18
C ALA A 651 -20.01 12.45 -7.56
N VAL A 652 -20.96 13.39 -7.58
CA VAL A 652 -20.70 14.82 -7.77
C VAL A 652 -21.15 15.57 -6.51
N SER A 653 -20.27 16.42 -5.98
CA SER A 653 -20.56 17.25 -4.82
C SER A 653 -21.26 18.55 -5.26
N GLU A 654 -22.40 18.87 -4.65
CA GLU A 654 -23.10 20.14 -4.92
C GLU A 654 -22.24 21.37 -4.60
N GLY A 655 -22.47 22.47 -5.33
CA GLY A 655 -21.74 23.73 -5.16
C GLY A 655 -20.29 23.74 -5.65
N THR A 656 -19.80 22.63 -6.21
CA THR A 656 -18.43 22.51 -6.75
C THR A 656 -18.35 22.81 -8.24
N SER A 657 -17.12 22.93 -8.75
CA SER A 657 -16.82 23.09 -10.18
C SER A 657 -17.50 22.00 -11.02
N ALA A 658 -17.48 20.75 -10.56
CA ALA A 658 -18.10 19.62 -11.25
C ALA A 658 -19.63 19.74 -11.37
N ALA A 659 -20.29 20.16 -10.30
CA ALA A 659 -21.74 20.33 -10.31
C ALA A 659 -22.18 21.48 -11.23
N GLU A 660 -21.47 22.62 -11.18
CA GLU A 660 -21.77 23.76 -12.05
C GLU A 660 -21.36 23.53 -13.50
N GLY A 661 -20.32 22.72 -13.71
CA GLY A 661 -19.85 22.23 -14.99
C GLY A 661 -20.74 21.16 -15.61
N GLY A 662 -21.78 20.70 -14.91
CA GLY A 662 -22.74 19.72 -15.44
C GLY A 662 -22.26 18.28 -15.47
N LEU A 663 -21.22 17.91 -14.70
CA LEU A 663 -20.85 16.50 -14.50
C LEU A 663 -21.93 15.76 -13.71
N MET A 664 -22.11 14.48 -14.01
CA MET A 664 -23.10 13.60 -13.39
C MET A 664 -22.45 12.29 -12.93
N PRO A 665 -22.99 11.65 -11.88
CA PRO A 665 -22.63 10.27 -11.55
C PRO A 665 -22.81 9.35 -12.77
N GLY A 666 -21.83 8.50 -13.03
CA GLY A 666 -21.79 7.61 -14.19
C GLY A 666 -21.01 8.17 -15.39
N ASP A 667 -20.64 9.45 -15.39
CA ASP A 667 -19.74 10.00 -16.40
C ASP A 667 -18.35 9.37 -16.28
N VAL A 668 -17.65 9.21 -17.40
CA VAL A 668 -16.22 8.86 -17.42
C VAL A 668 -15.44 10.02 -18.02
N LEU A 669 -14.63 10.68 -17.21
CA LEU A 669 -13.75 11.76 -17.65
C LEU A 669 -12.58 11.17 -18.44
N ILE A 670 -12.52 11.51 -19.73
CA ILE A 670 -11.54 10.96 -20.69
C ILE A 670 -10.55 12.01 -21.20
N ALA A 671 -10.85 13.31 -21.09
CA ALA A 671 -9.89 14.37 -21.40
C ALA A 671 -10.12 15.67 -20.60
N TRP A 672 -9.04 16.44 -20.45
CA TRP A 672 -8.99 17.75 -19.79
C TRP A 672 -8.16 18.71 -20.64
N ASN A 673 -8.78 19.80 -21.13
CA ASN A 673 -8.15 20.75 -22.07
C ASN A 673 -7.50 20.05 -23.28
N GLY A 674 -8.14 18.98 -23.79
CA GLY A 674 -7.61 18.17 -24.89
C GLY A 674 -6.53 17.15 -24.50
N THR A 675 -6.03 17.18 -23.26
CA THR A 675 -5.10 16.16 -22.74
C THR A 675 -5.88 14.95 -22.24
N ALA A 676 -5.50 13.73 -22.63
CA ALA A 676 -6.16 12.51 -22.16
C ALA A 676 -6.04 12.36 -20.63
N VAL A 677 -7.15 12.02 -19.98
CA VAL A 677 -7.20 11.70 -18.56
C VAL A 677 -7.23 10.19 -18.45
N GLU A 678 -6.10 9.58 -18.06
CA GLU A 678 -5.99 8.11 -18.05
C GLU A 678 -6.50 7.49 -16.75
N ASN A 679 -6.29 8.16 -15.62
CA ASN A 679 -6.64 7.67 -14.29
C ASN A 679 -6.74 8.82 -13.27
N THR A 680 -7.12 8.48 -12.04
CA THR A 680 -7.33 9.44 -10.95
C THR A 680 -6.08 10.24 -10.62
N ALA A 681 -4.89 9.62 -10.68
CA ALA A 681 -3.63 10.32 -10.42
C ALA A 681 -3.36 11.40 -11.49
N GLY A 682 -3.57 11.08 -12.76
CA GLY A 682 -3.44 12.04 -13.87
C GLY A 682 -4.40 13.21 -13.75
N MET A 683 -5.66 12.96 -13.38
CA MET A 683 -6.62 14.04 -13.10
C MET A 683 -6.18 14.94 -11.94
N LEU A 684 -5.62 14.36 -10.87
CA LEU A 684 -5.13 15.14 -9.73
C LEU A 684 -3.93 16.01 -10.10
N ASP A 685 -3.03 15.52 -10.96
CA ASP A 685 -1.91 16.31 -11.47
C ASP A 685 -2.38 17.49 -12.34
N MET A 686 -3.42 17.28 -13.16
CA MET A 686 -4.04 18.36 -13.92
C MET A 686 -4.69 19.40 -12.99
N LEU A 687 -5.35 18.98 -11.91
CA LEU A 687 -5.90 19.92 -10.92
C LEU A 687 -4.81 20.74 -10.22
N ARG A 688 -3.61 20.20 -10.03
CA ARG A 688 -2.49 20.91 -9.39
C ARG A 688 -1.89 22.02 -10.24
N SER A 689 -2.08 21.98 -11.57
CA SER A 689 -1.54 22.98 -12.49
C SER A 689 -2.44 24.21 -12.67
N HIS A 690 -3.62 24.24 -12.03
CA HIS A 690 -4.62 25.30 -12.20
C HIS A 690 -4.79 26.17 -10.95
N GLU A 691 -5.15 27.43 -11.18
CA GLU A 691 -5.50 28.43 -10.17
C GLU A 691 -7.02 28.64 -10.07
N PRO A 692 -7.52 29.13 -8.92
CA PRO A 692 -8.94 29.45 -8.78
C PRO A 692 -9.40 30.48 -9.81
N GLY A 693 -10.47 30.13 -10.54
CA GLY A 693 -11.01 30.93 -11.64
C GLY A 693 -10.62 30.44 -13.02
N ASP A 694 -9.65 29.52 -13.12
CA ASP A 694 -9.29 28.91 -14.40
C ASP A 694 -10.46 28.12 -14.98
N LYS A 695 -10.57 28.16 -16.31
CA LYS A 695 -11.54 27.36 -17.05
C LYS A 695 -10.87 26.11 -17.60
N ALA A 696 -11.53 24.97 -17.43
CA ALA A 696 -11.12 23.69 -17.97
C ALA A 696 -12.21 23.11 -18.87
N MET A 697 -11.85 22.68 -20.07
CA MET A 697 -12.73 21.93 -20.95
C MET A 697 -12.59 20.44 -20.67
N LEU A 698 -13.63 19.82 -20.12
CA LEU A 698 -13.65 18.41 -19.79
C LEU A 698 -14.38 17.63 -20.88
N ARG A 699 -13.77 16.56 -21.37
CA ARG A 699 -14.45 15.62 -22.25
C ARG A 699 -14.84 14.40 -21.44
N VAL A 700 -16.14 14.10 -21.40
CA VAL A 700 -16.70 12.98 -20.63
C VAL A 700 -17.49 12.04 -21.55
N LYS A 701 -17.42 10.74 -21.28
CA LYS A 701 -18.33 9.72 -21.84
C LYS A 701 -19.52 9.58 -20.90
N ARG A 702 -20.73 9.83 -21.40
CA ARG A 702 -22.00 9.70 -20.68
C ARG A 702 -22.87 8.68 -21.42
N GLY A 703 -22.90 7.44 -20.92
CA GLY A 703 -23.49 6.34 -21.68
C GLY A 703 -22.70 6.05 -22.95
N SER A 704 -23.34 6.12 -24.12
CA SER A 704 -22.70 5.96 -25.44
C SER A 704 -22.10 7.25 -26.01
N ASP A 705 -22.44 8.40 -25.43
CA ASP A 705 -22.16 9.69 -26.04
C ASP A 705 -20.94 10.35 -25.40
N THR A 706 -20.17 11.08 -26.21
CA THR A 706 -19.04 11.90 -25.75
C THR A 706 -19.45 13.36 -25.72
N ILE A 707 -19.31 14.00 -24.57
CA ILE A 707 -19.77 15.37 -24.30
C ILE A 707 -18.59 16.22 -23.84
N GLU A 708 -18.53 17.48 -24.28
CA GLU A 708 -17.59 18.48 -23.75
C GLU A 708 -18.31 19.41 -22.76
N LEU A 709 -17.69 19.63 -21.61
CA LEU A 709 -18.20 20.41 -20.49
C LEU A 709 -17.15 21.47 -20.10
N GLU A 710 -17.50 22.75 -20.24
CA GLU A 710 -16.67 23.83 -19.69
C GLU A 710 -16.89 23.93 -18.18
N VAL A 711 -15.82 23.83 -17.41
CA VAL A 711 -15.84 23.89 -15.96
C VAL A 711 -14.99 25.06 -15.48
N THR A 712 -15.56 25.96 -14.68
CA THR A 712 -14.78 26.99 -13.97
C THR A 712 -14.30 26.42 -12.64
N LEU A 713 -12.99 26.33 -12.48
CA LEU A 713 -12.35 25.71 -11.32
C LEU A 713 -12.37 26.65 -10.12
N LYS A 714 -13.07 26.24 -9.07
CA LYS A 714 -13.16 27.01 -7.83
C LYS A 714 -11.98 26.76 -6.91
N ALA A 715 -11.68 27.77 -6.09
CA ALA A 715 -10.69 27.64 -5.02
C ALA A 715 -11.02 26.47 -4.11
N SER A 716 -10.00 25.68 -3.78
CA SER A 716 -10.06 24.76 -2.66
C SER A 716 -10.19 25.61 -1.39
N THR A 717 -11.36 25.64 -0.77
CA THR A 717 -11.65 26.59 0.32
C THR A 717 -10.89 26.28 1.62
N GLN A 718 -9.68 26.84 1.75
CA GLN A 718 -9.16 27.41 3.00
C GLN A 718 -8.52 28.78 2.71
N GLN A 719 -9.26 29.86 2.94
CA GLN A 719 -8.60 31.14 3.26
C GLN A 719 -8.00 30.98 4.67
N ARG A 720 -6.67 31.07 4.79
CA ARG A 720 -6.00 31.38 6.05
C ARG A 720 -6.35 32.84 6.40
N PRO A 721 -6.79 33.17 7.63
CA PRO A 721 -6.65 34.53 8.12
C PRO A 721 -5.15 34.88 8.21
N GLN A 722 -4.79 36.11 7.86
CA GLN A 722 -3.43 36.64 8.05
C GLN A 722 -3.05 36.72 9.51
#